data_AF-A0A3N4I7Q5-F1
#
_entry.id   AF-A0A3N4I7Q5-F1
#
_cell.length_a   1.000
_cell.length_b   1.000
_cell.length_c   1.000
_cell.angle_alpha   90.00
_cell.angle_beta   90.00
_cell.angle_gamma   90.00
#
_symmetry.space_group_name_H-M   'P 1'
#
loop_
_entity.id
_entity.type
_entity.pdbx_description
1 polymer ?
#
loop_
_entity_poly.entity_id
_entity_poly.type
_entity_poly.pdbx_seq_one_letter_code
_entity_poly.pdbx_strand_id
1 'polypeptide(L)'
;MKKSSPALYDGLSRALCIRPIPAVLQRQLRSSSIANTALISSTSSSSRCASTSKTQTARFLSEHPNQPNQPKLKSKASQPQFILPNNLPSSAPPTRREFPTSETPETAVYTPIKHQKKTAYDPANPLAHLRFILDQLLYPNIFVEAEKLVNLHGYTPDVELYEILLEACARFPVKRLGHGDHDGFQVTTLPMAWRFFQEAKQKGLTPSNGMLHHLLKILADSPDWIKRHEVLQEMKSLWYTLSPEGEIWVLESLFASEQFEEGLATLWDLRKKGITVRPETVEKILLALSRAGEVDDVVAVIRDKELVRREISLQVWEACLSAATRTFNGPATAYIFSQIMLPTFCPNFTPSSALLHDILHTCSRTGYPTIATKCITLLKELHSEPPTSKTYSDLFSSQIVSRSFSAAFKTLNTMLTSNPTLTLTPETASYAAPKLAAMGKSTLTRCKEILLSHQRKFLLNSIYPLNFLLTAYTNLPKQALKYAFHFYKSISADFNIRPDHTTFLILFLTASQKIQRPRSTLTQAKKESPRADALVQQNVRFVRYLYAEMLETKGVWVSPEIWTLVVGIFVREGELADVVKVLRGFVEWNRVRLEDLGLKNEVKVGLTDDLGRKLAALVRAYEDGEGEELPGELVDVVKAQGEVSTEEGGVKVEEVEAVEDRRERRRGKLGWIWGLVERREVVEIAAGGFGKVVRYN
;
A
#
# COMPACT_ATOMS: atom_id res chain seq x y z
N MET A 1 1.90 -74.93 18.01
CA MET A 1 1.47 -73.52 17.86
C MET A 1 2.06 -72.71 19.01
N LYS A 2 3.12 -71.93 18.75
CA LYS A 2 3.74 -71.05 19.75
C LYS A 2 2.87 -69.79 19.90
N LYS A 3 2.40 -69.50 21.12
CA LYS A 3 1.69 -68.26 21.46
C LYS A 3 2.67 -67.09 21.29
N SER A 4 2.44 -66.24 20.30
CA SER A 4 3.12 -64.94 20.16
C SER A 4 2.70 -64.01 21.31
N SER A 5 3.64 -63.19 21.79
CA SER A 5 3.46 -62.36 22.98
C SER A 5 2.47 -61.20 22.77
N PRO A 6 1.61 -60.87 23.75
CA PRO A 6 0.61 -59.80 23.65
C PRO A 6 1.18 -58.38 23.47
N ALA A 7 2.47 -58.15 23.70
CA ALA A 7 3.11 -56.83 23.53
C ALA A 7 3.21 -56.37 22.05
N LEU A 8 3.14 -57.29 21.08
CA LEU A 8 3.32 -56.97 19.66
C LEU A 8 2.07 -56.34 19.00
N TYR A 9 0.90 -56.48 19.65
CA TYR A 9 -0.40 -56.02 19.16
C TYR A 9 -0.81 -54.64 19.73
N ASP A 10 -0.08 -54.12 20.72
CA ASP A 10 -0.45 -52.89 21.46
C ASP A 10 -0.12 -51.59 20.68
N GLY A 11 0.75 -51.64 19.67
CA GLY A 11 1.14 -50.47 18.86
C GLY A 11 0.03 -49.98 17.93
N LEU A 12 -0.44 -50.87 17.05
CA LEU A 12 -1.44 -50.56 16.04
C LEU A 12 -2.80 -50.21 16.66
N SER A 13 -3.21 -50.92 17.72
CA SER A 13 -4.46 -50.63 18.43
C SER A 13 -4.43 -49.22 19.05
N ARG A 14 -3.28 -48.78 19.60
CA ARG A 14 -3.09 -47.40 20.09
C ARG A 14 -3.07 -46.36 18.97
N ALA A 15 -2.59 -46.71 17.78
CA ALA A 15 -2.59 -45.82 16.62
C ALA A 15 -4.00 -45.66 16.01
N LEU A 16 -4.81 -46.72 16.03
CA LEU A 16 -6.19 -46.75 15.52
C LEU A 16 -7.20 -46.18 16.54
N CYS A 17 -6.90 -46.23 17.84
CA CYS A 17 -7.69 -45.59 18.89
C CYS A 17 -7.60 -44.06 18.82
N ILE A 18 -8.48 -43.43 18.03
CA ILE A 18 -8.77 -41.99 18.11
C ILE A 18 -9.49 -41.75 19.46
N ARG A 19 -8.76 -41.64 20.56
CA ARG A 19 -9.34 -41.13 21.81
C ARG A 19 -9.47 -39.60 21.67
N PRO A 20 -10.65 -39.01 21.87
CA PRO A 20 -10.76 -37.56 22.02
C PRO A 20 -9.83 -37.12 23.16
N ILE A 21 -9.07 -36.05 22.93
CA ILE A 21 -8.13 -35.49 23.91
C ILE A 21 -8.88 -35.27 25.23
N PRO A 22 -8.39 -35.79 26.38
CA PRO A 22 -9.06 -35.61 27.67
C PRO A 22 -9.26 -34.12 27.98
N ALA A 23 -10.43 -33.76 28.50
CA ALA A 23 -10.83 -32.37 28.83
C ALA A 23 -9.82 -31.60 29.74
N VAL A 24 -8.89 -32.31 30.38
CA VAL A 24 -7.81 -31.73 31.19
C VAL A 24 -6.74 -31.02 30.34
N LEU A 25 -6.39 -31.56 29.16
CA LEU A 25 -5.48 -30.92 28.20
C LEU A 25 -6.15 -29.72 27.49
N GLN A 26 -7.49 -29.71 27.39
CA GLN A 26 -8.26 -28.56 26.91
C GLN A 26 -8.18 -27.34 27.84
N ARG A 27 -7.97 -27.52 29.16
CA ARG A 27 -7.77 -26.39 30.08
C ARG A 27 -6.37 -25.79 29.99
N GLN A 28 -5.35 -26.61 29.75
CA GLN A 28 -3.97 -26.12 29.62
C GLN A 28 -3.74 -25.32 28.33
N LEU A 29 -4.29 -25.77 27.19
CA LEU A 29 -4.21 -25.02 25.92
C LEU A 29 -5.04 -23.73 25.91
N ARG A 30 -6.10 -23.64 26.73
CA ARG A 30 -6.88 -22.39 26.94
C ARG A 30 -6.09 -21.33 27.71
N SER A 31 -5.20 -21.74 28.62
CA SER A 31 -4.40 -20.79 29.42
C SER A 31 -3.27 -20.12 28.64
N SER A 32 -2.76 -20.75 27.58
CA SER A 32 -1.70 -20.20 26.71
C SER A 32 -2.22 -19.32 25.57
N SER A 33 -3.51 -19.45 25.19
CA SER A 33 -4.13 -18.66 24.11
C SER A 33 -4.64 -17.30 24.58
N ILE A 34 -5.13 -17.20 25.83
CA ILE A 34 -5.70 -15.94 26.37
C ILE A 34 -4.59 -14.92 26.71
N ALA A 35 -3.32 -15.34 26.87
CA ALA A 35 -2.21 -14.44 27.15
C ALA A 35 -1.71 -13.63 25.92
N ASN A 36 -2.08 -14.01 24.69
CA ASN A 36 -1.54 -13.38 23.46
C ASN A 36 -2.53 -12.48 22.71
N THR A 37 -3.75 -12.29 23.20
CA THR A 37 -4.80 -11.51 22.49
C THR A 37 -5.07 -10.12 23.10
N ALA A 38 -4.28 -9.70 24.09
CA ALA A 38 -4.45 -8.41 24.76
C ALA A 38 -3.17 -7.59 24.78
N LEU A 39 -2.57 -7.29 23.62
CA LEU A 39 -1.50 -6.27 23.51
C LEU A 39 -1.11 -5.88 22.07
N ILE A 40 -2.05 -5.56 21.16
CA ILE A 40 -1.71 -4.74 19.98
C ILE A 40 -2.87 -3.80 19.64
N SER A 41 -2.89 -2.63 20.27
CA SER A 41 -3.42 -1.41 19.67
C SER A 41 -2.46 -0.25 19.96
N SER A 42 -2.16 0.50 18.91
CA SER A 42 -1.41 1.77 18.90
C SER A 42 0.08 1.74 19.30
N THR A 43 0.97 1.88 18.31
CA THR A 43 1.81 3.07 18.16
C THR A 43 2.67 2.94 16.90
N SER A 44 2.48 3.89 16.00
CA SER A 44 3.34 4.16 14.86
C SER A 44 4.64 4.80 15.36
N SER A 45 5.77 4.11 15.18
CA SER A 45 7.08 4.78 15.16
C SER A 45 7.94 4.21 14.06
N SER A 46 8.16 5.05 13.04
CA SER A 46 9.08 4.79 11.94
C SER A 46 10.51 5.00 12.45
N SER A 47 11.22 3.91 12.70
CA SER A 47 12.68 3.92 12.84
C SER A 47 13.31 3.73 11.45
N ARG A 48 14.15 4.69 11.08
CA ARG A 48 15.01 4.67 9.90
C ARG A 48 16.06 3.58 10.08
N CYS A 49 16.13 2.62 9.15
CA CYS A 49 17.34 1.85 8.90
C CYS A 49 17.89 2.23 7.54
N ALA A 50 18.99 2.98 7.55
CA ALA A 50 19.84 3.22 6.41
C ALA A 50 20.76 2.01 6.22
N SER A 51 20.56 1.24 5.16
CA SER A 51 21.54 0.26 4.69
C SER A 51 22.29 0.85 3.50
N THR A 52 23.51 1.30 3.75
CA THR A 52 24.50 1.64 2.73
C THR A 52 25.04 0.38 2.08
N SER A 53 24.65 0.07 0.85
CA SER A 53 25.36 -0.90 0.00
C SER A 53 26.48 -0.18 -0.75
N LYS A 54 27.72 -0.45 -0.34
CA LYS A 54 28.95 -0.07 -1.06
C LYS A 54 29.10 -1.01 -2.25
N THR A 55 29.01 -0.48 -3.47
CA THR A 55 29.40 -1.19 -4.69
C THR A 55 30.93 -1.15 -4.82
N GLN A 56 31.59 -2.27 -4.48
CA GLN A 56 33.01 -2.45 -4.76
C GLN A 56 33.22 -2.74 -6.25
N THR A 57 34.14 -1.97 -6.82
CA THR A 57 34.66 -2.06 -8.18
C THR A 57 35.67 -3.20 -8.25
N ALA A 58 35.45 -4.18 -9.11
CA ALA A 58 36.48 -5.16 -9.49
C ALA A 58 36.82 -5.00 -10.96
N ARG A 59 38.05 -4.51 -11.20
CA ARG A 59 38.76 -4.55 -12.48
C ARG A 59 39.31 -5.97 -12.66
N PHE A 60 39.08 -6.58 -13.82
CA PHE A 60 39.99 -7.60 -14.36
C PHE A 60 40.15 -7.39 -15.87
N LEU A 61 41.42 -7.35 -16.28
CA LEU A 61 41.92 -7.29 -17.65
C LEU A 61 42.02 -8.71 -18.22
N SER A 62 41.73 -8.88 -19.50
CA SER A 62 42.47 -9.80 -20.37
C SER A 62 42.32 -9.39 -21.85
N GLU A 63 43.47 -9.22 -22.49
CA GLU A 63 43.76 -9.06 -23.92
C GLU A 63 43.31 -10.34 -24.69
N HIS A 64 43.03 -10.47 -26.00
CA HIS A 64 43.60 -10.01 -27.28
C HIS A 64 42.63 -10.56 -28.42
N PRO A 65 42.91 -10.55 -29.75
CA PRO A 65 42.87 -9.46 -30.72
C PRO A 65 41.97 -9.70 -31.97
N ASN A 66 41.84 -8.66 -32.80
CA ASN A 66 41.53 -8.65 -34.26
C ASN A 66 40.14 -9.12 -34.78
N GLN A 67 39.33 -8.16 -35.25
CA GLN A 67 38.77 -8.16 -36.62
C GLN A 67 38.25 -6.76 -37.04
N PRO A 68 38.17 -6.45 -38.35
CA PRO A 68 38.25 -5.09 -38.88
C PRO A 68 36.90 -4.40 -39.12
N ASN A 69 36.95 -3.06 -39.01
CA ASN A 69 36.17 -2.02 -39.70
C ASN A 69 34.83 -2.37 -40.37
N GLN A 70 33.72 -1.77 -39.88
CA GLN A 70 32.75 -0.96 -40.68
C GLN A 70 31.60 -0.38 -39.79
N PRO A 71 30.74 0.56 -40.26
CA PRO A 71 30.81 1.98 -39.87
C PRO A 71 29.69 2.44 -38.92
N LYS A 72 29.91 3.65 -38.36
CA LYS A 72 29.04 4.40 -37.45
C LYS A 72 27.60 4.56 -37.97
N LEU A 73 26.64 3.96 -37.26
CA LEU A 73 25.21 4.28 -37.34
C LEU A 73 24.74 4.90 -36.02
N LYS A 74 24.21 6.12 -36.12
CA LYS A 74 23.60 6.89 -35.03
C LYS A 74 22.34 6.16 -34.53
N SER A 75 22.32 5.69 -33.28
CA SER A 75 21.11 5.18 -32.64
C SER A 75 20.41 6.30 -31.85
N LYS A 76 19.22 6.67 -32.30
CA LYS A 76 18.18 7.31 -31.50
C LYS A 76 17.59 6.25 -30.57
N ALA A 77 17.50 6.54 -29.28
CA ALA A 77 16.78 5.71 -28.33
C ALA A 77 15.26 5.80 -28.60
N SER A 78 14.67 4.69 -29.05
CA SER A 78 13.22 4.47 -29.10
C SER A 78 12.79 3.59 -27.93
N GLN A 79 11.79 4.06 -27.17
CA GLN A 79 11.04 3.23 -26.21
C GLN A 79 10.17 2.21 -26.97
N PRO A 80 9.89 1.02 -26.39
CA PRO A 80 9.05 0.03 -27.04
C PRO A 80 7.59 0.49 -27.05
N GLN A 81 7.06 0.76 -28.24
CA GLN A 81 5.62 0.88 -28.46
C GLN A 81 5.04 -0.54 -28.57
N PHE A 82 4.16 -0.90 -27.64
CA PHE A 82 3.30 -2.06 -27.79
C PHE A 82 2.27 -1.75 -28.89
N ILE A 83 2.41 -2.41 -30.04
CA ILE A 83 1.44 -2.38 -31.14
C ILE A 83 0.49 -3.56 -30.92
N LEU A 84 -0.79 -3.26 -30.69
CA LEU A 84 -1.88 -4.25 -30.79
C LEU A 84 -2.22 -4.49 -32.27
N PRO A 85 -2.40 -5.74 -32.73
CA PRO A 85 -2.82 -5.99 -34.09
C PRO A 85 -4.31 -5.69 -34.27
N ASN A 86 -4.61 -4.56 -34.91
CA ASN A 86 -5.90 -4.34 -35.56
C ASN A 86 -5.83 -4.94 -36.97
N ASN A 87 -6.56 -6.03 -37.22
CA ASN A 87 -7.16 -6.37 -38.51
C ASN A 87 -7.98 -7.66 -38.35
N LEU A 88 -9.31 -7.54 -38.35
CA LEU A 88 -10.26 -8.63 -38.58
C LEU A 88 -11.12 -8.23 -39.78
N PRO A 89 -11.25 -9.07 -40.81
CA PRO A 89 -12.12 -8.80 -41.94
C PRO A 89 -13.58 -9.05 -41.57
N SER A 90 -14.42 -8.15 -42.07
CA SER A 90 -15.88 -8.21 -42.07
C SER A 90 -16.38 -9.44 -42.83
N SER A 91 -17.17 -10.30 -42.17
CA SER A 91 -18.03 -11.27 -42.85
C SER A 91 -19.37 -11.47 -42.12
N ALA A 92 -20.42 -11.46 -42.93
CA ALA A 92 -21.86 -11.69 -42.78
C ALA A 92 -22.39 -12.50 -41.56
N PRO A 93 -23.67 -12.30 -41.18
CA PRO A 93 -24.25 -12.87 -39.97
C PRO A 93 -24.59 -14.36 -40.15
N PRO A 94 -24.30 -15.23 -39.16
CA PRO A 94 -24.82 -16.58 -39.19
C PRO A 94 -26.24 -16.64 -38.66
N THR A 95 -27.00 -17.49 -39.34
CA THR A 95 -28.40 -17.86 -39.15
C THR A 95 -28.66 -18.38 -37.73
N ARG A 96 -29.77 -17.90 -37.16
CA ARG A 96 -30.38 -18.29 -35.89
C ARG A 96 -30.57 -19.82 -35.82
N ARG A 97 -29.70 -20.51 -35.09
CA ARG A 97 -29.96 -21.87 -34.59
C ARG A 97 -30.79 -21.74 -33.31
N GLU A 98 -31.97 -22.34 -33.34
CA GLU A 98 -32.84 -22.51 -32.18
C GLU A 98 -32.13 -23.40 -31.15
N PHE A 99 -31.95 -22.86 -29.94
CA PHE A 99 -31.52 -23.64 -28.79
C PHE A 99 -32.75 -24.26 -28.13
N PRO A 100 -32.70 -25.55 -27.74
CA PRO A 100 -33.76 -26.16 -26.95
C PRO A 100 -33.84 -25.49 -25.58
N THR A 101 -35.08 -25.32 -25.14
CA THR A 101 -35.52 -24.76 -23.87
C THR A 101 -34.80 -25.36 -22.66
N SER A 102 -34.57 -24.47 -21.69
CA SER A 102 -33.96 -24.69 -20.39
C SER A 102 -34.53 -25.90 -19.63
N GLU A 103 -33.67 -26.89 -19.37
CA GLU A 103 -33.82 -27.74 -18.20
C GLU A 103 -33.13 -27.04 -17.03
N THR A 104 -33.93 -26.78 -16.00
CA THR A 104 -33.51 -26.29 -14.69
C THR A 104 -32.44 -27.20 -14.09
N PRO A 105 -31.39 -26.68 -13.42
CA PRO A 105 -30.50 -27.53 -12.65
C PRO A 105 -31.29 -28.08 -11.46
N GLU A 106 -31.70 -29.35 -11.55
CA GLU A 106 -32.13 -30.12 -10.39
C GLU A 106 -31.01 -30.08 -9.36
N THR A 107 -31.26 -29.36 -8.27
CA THR A 107 -30.65 -29.61 -6.97
C THR A 107 -30.55 -31.11 -6.78
N ALA A 108 -29.33 -31.65 -6.77
CA ALA A 108 -29.06 -33.03 -6.46
C ALA A 108 -29.56 -33.30 -5.03
N VAL A 109 -30.82 -33.71 -4.93
CA VAL A 109 -31.40 -34.29 -3.73
C VAL A 109 -30.56 -35.53 -3.47
N TYR A 110 -29.90 -35.53 -2.31
CA TYR A 110 -29.16 -36.66 -1.78
C TYR A 110 -30.13 -37.85 -1.70
N THR A 111 -30.15 -38.69 -2.73
CA THR A 111 -30.90 -39.94 -2.66
C THR A 111 -30.16 -40.84 -1.69
N PRO A 112 -30.81 -41.34 -0.62
CA PRO A 112 -30.16 -42.27 0.28
C PRO A 112 -29.72 -43.49 -0.54
N ILE A 113 -28.41 -43.79 -0.46
CA ILE A 113 -27.79 -44.94 -1.12
C ILE A 113 -28.62 -46.17 -0.75
N LYS A 114 -29.40 -46.68 -1.70
CA LYS A 114 -30.14 -47.93 -1.55
C LYS A 114 -29.13 -49.02 -1.18
N HIS A 115 -29.40 -49.74 -0.10
CA HIS A 115 -28.58 -50.81 0.47
C HIS A 115 -27.76 -51.56 -0.59
N GLN A 116 -26.49 -51.21 -0.70
CA GLN A 116 -25.53 -51.94 -1.52
C GLN A 116 -25.38 -53.35 -0.93
N LYS A 117 -25.35 -54.36 -1.80
CA LYS A 117 -25.04 -55.75 -1.44
C LYS A 117 -23.79 -55.74 -0.55
N LYS A 118 -23.91 -56.16 0.72
CA LYS A 118 -22.77 -56.49 1.57
C LYS A 118 -21.88 -57.42 0.76
N THR A 119 -20.71 -56.95 0.35
CA THR A 119 -19.68 -57.85 -0.18
C THR A 119 -19.39 -58.83 0.93
N ALA A 120 -19.58 -60.12 0.66
CA ALA A 120 -19.28 -61.16 1.62
C ALA A 120 -17.79 -61.03 1.97
N TYR A 121 -17.48 -60.87 3.26
CA TYR A 121 -16.12 -60.90 3.76
C TYR A 121 -15.50 -62.24 3.34
N ASP A 122 -14.48 -62.19 2.49
CA ASP A 122 -13.71 -63.37 2.11
C ASP A 122 -12.56 -63.56 3.11
N PRO A 123 -12.62 -64.54 4.02
CA PRO A 123 -11.57 -64.78 4.99
C PRO A 123 -10.24 -65.19 4.32
N ALA A 124 -10.25 -65.62 3.06
CA ALA A 124 -9.04 -66.02 2.35
C ALA A 124 -8.18 -64.82 1.92
N ASN A 125 -8.77 -63.64 1.73
CA ASN A 125 -8.03 -62.42 1.37
C ASN A 125 -8.61 -61.19 2.09
N PRO A 126 -8.28 -61.01 3.38
CA PRO A 126 -8.89 -59.97 4.18
C PRO A 126 -8.41 -58.56 3.78
N LEU A 127 -7.24 -58.43 3.12
CA LEU A 127 -6.74 -57.16 2.58
C LEU A 127 -7.54 -56.70 1.35
N ALA A 128 -8.01 -57.62 0.51
CA ALA A 128 -8.89 -57.28 -0.61
C ALA A 128 -10.21 -56.64 -0.13
N HIS A 129 -10.71 -57.07 1.04
CA HIS A 129 -11.86 -56.43 1.67
C HIS A 129 -11.56 -54.99 2.10
N LEU A 130 -10.40 -54.73 2.71
CA LEU A 130 -9.98 -53.37 3.07
C LEU A 130 -9.78 -52.47 1.84
N ARG A 131 -9.18 -52.98 0.77
CA ARG A 131 -9.07 -52.25 -0.50
C ARG A 131 -10.44 -51.94 -1.11
N PHE A 132 -11.36 -52.91 -1.07
CA PHE A 132 -12.74 -52.67 -1.48
C PHE A 132 -13.40 -51.55 -0.66
N ILE A 133 -13.25 -51.55 0.67
CA ILE A 133 -13.75 -50.47 1.53
C ILE A 133 -13.11 -49.12 1.18
N LEU A 134 -11.80 -49.11 0.91
CA LEU A 134 -11.05 -47.92 0.51
C LEU A 134 -11.57 -47.33 -0.81
N ASP A 135 -11.87 -48.18 -1.77
CA ASP A 135 -12.39 -47.80 -3.08
C ASP A 135 -13.86 -47.33 -3.02
N GLN A 136 -14.64 -47.84 -2.07
CA GLN A 136 -15.97 -47.30 -1.75
C GLN A 136 -15.91 -45.95 -1.01
N LEU A 137 -14.72 -45.43 -0.72
CA LEU A 137 -14.49 -44.17 0.00
C LEU A 137 -15.16 -44.12 1.39
N LEU A 138 -15.31 -45.27 2.05
CA LEU A 138 -15.98 -45.41 3.34
C LEU A 138 -15.06 -45.06 4.52
N TYR A 139 -14.69 -43.78 4.62
CA TYR A 139 -13.97 -43.24 5.77
C TYR A 139 -14.95 -42.86 6.90
N PRO A 140 -14.70 -43.17 8.19
CA PRO A 140 -13.50 -43.77 8.80
C PRO A 140 -13.55 -45.31 8.95
N ASN A 141 -14.52 -46.00 8.34
CA ASN A 141 -14.78 -47.43 8.57
C ASN A 141 -13.57 -48.33 8.28
N ILE A 142 -12.69 -47.93 7.36
CA ILE A 142 -11.47 -48.68 7.04
C ILE A 142 -10.56 -48.91 8.25
N PHE A 143 -10.44 -47.92 9.15
CA PHE A 143 -9.61 -48.06 10.36
C PHE A 143 -10.23 -49.01 11.36
N VAL A 144 -11.56 -48.99 11.48
CA VAL A 144 -12.30 -49.89 12.37
C VAL A 144 -12.22 -51.33 11.88
N GLU A 145 -12.36 -51.55 10.56
CA GLU A 145 -12.23 -52.89 9.98
C GLU A 145 -10.79 -53.40 10.03
N ALA A 146 -9.79 -52.54 9.83
CA ALA A 146 -8.39 -52.90 10.04
C ALA A 146 -8.10 -53.26 11.51
N GLU A 147 -8.68 -52.53 12.47
CA GLU A 147 -8.57 -52.84 13.90
C GLU A 147 -9.19 -54.20 14.22
N LYS A 148 -10.39 -54.49 13.71
CA LYS A 148 -11.04 -55.81 13.87
C LYS A 148 -10.20 -56.93 13.27
N LEU A 149 -9.62 -56.69 12.10
CA LEU A 149 -8.77 -57.65 11.40
C LEU A 149 -7.53 -58.02 12.23
N VAL A 150 -6.92 -57.04 12.91
CA VAL A 150 -5.74 -57.29 13.76
C VAL A 150 -6.13 -57.86 15.14
N ASN A 151 -7.15 -57.30 15.79
CA ASN A 151 -7.54 -57.68 17.16
C ASN A 151 -8.40 -58.95 17.22
N LEU A 152 -9.38 -59.10 16.33
CA LEU A 152 -10.34 -60.22 16.35
C LEU A 152 -9.87 -61.38 15.48
N HIS A 153 -9.32 -61.09 14.31
CA HIS A 153 -8.88 -62.14 13.37
C HIS A 153 -7.40 -62.51 13.54
N GLY A 154 -6.68 -61.84 14.46
CA GLY A 154 -5.30 -62.17 14.81
C GLY A 154 -4.29 -61.96 13.68
N TYR A 155 -4.67 -61.21 12.65
CA TYR A 155 -3.81 -60.95 11.50
C TYR A 155 -2.54 -60.21 11.93
N THR A 156 -1.38 -60.67 11.46
CA THR A 156 -0.10 -60.03 11.73
C THR A 156 0.09 -58.85 10.77
N PRO A 157 0.20 -57.60 11.25
CA PRO A 157 0.35 -56.44 10.38
C PRO A 157 1.59 -56.57 9.47
N ASP A 158 1.36 -56.51 8.16
CA ASP A 158 2.38 -56.58 7.13
C ASP A 158 2.52 -55.25 6.38
N VAL A 159 3.44 -55.19 5.41
CA VAL A 159 3.70 -53.98 4.61
C VAL A 159 2.44 -53.53 3.86
N GLU A 160 1.67 -54.50 3.32
CA GLU A 160 0.49 -54.21 2.51
C GLU A 160 -0.66 -53.61 3.34
N LEU A 161 -0.87 -54.07 4.58
CA LEU A 161 -1.81 -53.44 5.50
C LEU A 161 -1.42 -51.99 5.80
N TYR A 162 -0.16 -51.72 6.14
CA TYR A 162 0.30 -50.35 6.42
C TYR A 162 0.20 -49.45 5.18
N GLU A 163 0.47 -49.98 3.99
CA GLU A 163 0.29 -49.26 2.74
C GLU A 163 -1.17 -48.85 2.51
N ILE A 164 -2.12 -49.77 2.69
CA ILE A 164 -3.57 -49.49 2.59
C ILE A 164 -4.01 -48.43 3.60
N LEU A 165 -3.50 -48.50 4.84
CA LEU A 165 -3.80 -47.51 5.89
C LEU A 165 -3.24 -46.13 5.55
N LEU A 166 -2.01 -46.05 5.03
CA LEU A 166 -1.40 -44.80 4.57
C LEU A 166 -2.12 -44.24 3.34
N GLU A 167 -2.52 -45.09 2.40
CA GLU A 167 -3.32 -44.70 1.25
C GLU A 167 -4.66 -44.10 1.71
N ALA A 168 -5.31 -44.70 2.71
CA ALA A 168 -6.52 -44.15 3.33
C ALA A 168 -6.25 -42.75 3.91
N CYS A 169 -5.18 -42.57 4.68
CA CYS A 169 -4.79 -41.26 5.19
C CYS A 169 -4.56 -40.23 4.05
N ALA A 170 -4.01 -40.67 2.93
CA ALA A 170 -3.65 -39.85 1.78
C ALA A 170 -4.83 -39.54 0.82
N ARG A 171 -5.85 -40.40 0.76
CA ARG A 171 -7.12 -40.11 0.05
C ARG A 171 -8.02 -39.16 0.85
N PHE A 172 -7.86 -39.14 2.18
CA PHE A 172 -8.65 -38.28 3.08
C PHE A 172 -7.78 -37.33 3.91
N PRO A 173 -6.96 -36.46 3.30
CA PRO A 173 -6.00 -35.59 3.98
C PRO A 173 -6.63 -34.38 4.68
N VAL A 174 -7.83 -34.51 5.28
CA VAL A 174 -8.68 -33.44 5.85
C VAL A 174 -9.58 -32.75 4.83
N LYS A 175 -10.82 -33.25 4.67
CA LYS A 175 -11.96 -32.39 4.34
C LYS A 175 -12.54 -31.88 5.66
N ARG A 176 -12.91 -30.59 5.72
CA ARG A 176 -13.74 -30.03 6.80
C ARG A 176 -15.00 -30.89 6.96
N LEU A 177 -14.95 -31.89 7.85
CA LEU A 177 -16.13 -32.59 8.34
C LEU A 177 -16.80 -31.65 9.34
N GLY A 178 -17.59 -30.70 8.84
CA GLY A 178 -18.28 -29.73 9.68
C GLY A 178 -19.07 -28.72 8.86
N HIS A 179 -20.35 -29.02 8.65
CA HIS A 179 -21.37 -28.10 8.19
C HIS A 179 -21.93 -27.25 9.37
N GLY A 180 -21.12 -26.89 10.35
CA GLY A 180 -21.59 -26.20 11.56
C GLY A 180 -20.53 -25.27 12.15
N ASP A 181 -20.94 -24.01 12.37
CA ASP A 181 -20.16 -22.80 12.66
C ASP A 181 -19.38 -22.75 14.00
N HIS A 182 -19.01 -23.86 14.62
CA HIS A 182 -18.31 -23.82 15.91
C HIS A 182 -17.04 -24.68 15.91
N ASP A 183 -15.89 -24.00 15.79
CA ASP A 183 -14.52 -24.47 16.06
C ASP A 183 -14.17 -25.86 15.51
N GLY A 184 -14.10 -25.96 14.18
CA GLY A 184 -13.67 -27.15 13.46
C GLY A 184 -12.24 -27.58 13.83
N PHE A 185 -12.13 -28.56 14.73
CA PHE A 185 -10.88 -29.27 15.02
C PHE A 185 -10.44 -30.00 13.74
N GLN A 186 -9.44 -29.45 13.04
CA GLN A 186 -8.82 -30.12 11.90
C GLN A 186 -8.01 -31.32 12.42
N VAL A 187 -8.62 -32.51 12.43
CA VAL A 187 -7.86 -33.74 12.66
C VAL A 187 -7.05 -34.02 11.40
N THR A 188 -5.81 -33.54 11.36
CA THR A 188 -4.85 -33.91 10.31
C THR A 188 -4.64 -35.43 10.34
N THR A 189 -4.67 -36.08 9.19
CA THR A 189 -4.31 -37.50 9.08
C THR A 189 -2.80 -37.72 9.19
N LEU A 190 -2.01 -36.65 9.09
CA LEU A 190 -0.55 -36.68 9.13
C LEU A 190 0.03 -37.33 10.40
N PRO A 191 -0.37 -36.98 11.65
CA PRO A 191 0.15 -37.64 12.84
C PRO A 191 -0.15 -39.14 12.90
N MET A 192 -1.32 -39.54 12.39
CA MET A 192 -1.71 -40.96 12.32
C MET A 192 -0.88 -41.71 11.27
N ALA A 193 -0.77 -41.15 10.06
CA ALA A 193 0.06 -41.70 9.00
C ALA A 193 1.53 -41.83 9.44
N TRP A 194 2.06 -40.81 10.10
CA TRP A 194 3.42 -40.83 10.61
C TRP A 194 3.64 -41.90 11.68
N ARG A 195 2.66 -42.13 12.55
CA ARG A 195 2.70 -43.23 13.53
C ARG A 195 2.71 -44.59 12.84
N PHE A 196 1.84 -44.82 11.86
CA PHE A 196 1.84 -46.07 11.08
C PHE A 196 3.19 -46.32 10.40
N PHE A 197 3.78 -45.27 9.81
CA PHE A 197 5.10 -45.36 9.20
C PHE A 197 6.20 -45.71 10.21
N GLN A 198 6.23 -45.04 11.36
CA GLN A 198 7.21 -45.35 12.43
C GLN A 198 7.01 -46.75 13.01
N GLU A 199 5.77 -47.19 13.21
CA GLU A 199 5.47 -48.53 13.72
C GLU A 199 5.92 -49.62 12.74
N ALA A 200 5.68 -49.44 11.43
CA ALA A 200 6.17 -50.35 10.41
C ALA A 200 7.70 -50.48 10.46
N LYS A 201 8.42 -49.35 10.57
CA LYS A 201 9.89 -49.34 10.72
C LYS A 201 10.36 -50.02 12.02
N GLN A 202 9.68 -49.77 13.15
CA GLN A 202 10.01 -50.41 14.43
C GLN A 202 9.82 -51.93 14.41
N LYS A 203 8.87 -52.42 13.61
CA LYS A 203 8.65 -53.85 13.35
C LYS A 203 9.66 -54.47 12.38
N GLY A 204 10.63 -53.69 11.89
CA GLY A 204 11.62 -54.13 10.91
C GLY A 204 11.04 -54.33 9.51
N LEU A 205 9.88 -53.76 9.22
CA LEU A 205 9.30 -53.79 7.89
C LEU A 205 9.96 -52.71 7.02
N THR A 206 10.47 -53.10 5.86
CA THR A 206 10.97 -52.15 4.87
C THR A 206 9.78 -51.42 4.23
N PRO A 207 9.72 -50.07 4.29
CA PRO A 207 8.65 -49.31 3.68
C PRO A 207 8.57 -49.58 2.17
N SER A 208 7.37 -49.80 1.63
CA SER A 208 7.20 -49.93 0.19
C SER A 208 7.29 -48.57 -0.51
N ASN A 209 7.54 -48.58 -1.82
CA ASN A 209 7.52 -47.36 -2.62
C ASN A 209 6.16 -46.64 -2.54
N GLY A 210 5.05 -47.40 -2.50
CA GLY A 210 3.70 -46.86 -2.36
C GLY A 210 3.49 -46.15 -1.02
N MET A 211 3.96 -46.73 0.08
CA MET A 211 3.89 -46.11 1.41
C MET A 211 4.54 -44.72 1.43
N LEU A 212 5.75 -44.59 0.88
CA LEU A 212 6.49 -43.33 0.86
C LEU A 212 5.80 -42.28 -0.04
N HIS A 213 5.25 -42.70 -1.18
CA HIS A 213 4.43 -41.83 -2.04
C HIS A 213 3.14 -41.36 -1.34
N HIS A 214 2.44 -42.24 -0.61
CA HIS A 214 1.28 -41.84 0.18
C HIS A 214 1.63 -40.84 1.28
N LEU A 215 2.78 -41.00 1.93
CA LEU A 215 3.29 -40.00 2.90
C LEU A 215 3.60 -38.66 2.23
N LEU A 216 4.28 -38.65 1.07
CA LEU A 216 4.52 -37.42 0.32
C LEU A 216 3.21 -36.72 -0.08
N LYS A 217 2.20 -37.49 -0.50
CA LYS A 217 0.87 -36.95 -0.81
C LYS A 217 0.22 -36.29 0.41
N ILE A 218 0.35 -36.87 1.60
CA ILE A 218 -0.18 -36.27 2.84
C ILE A 218 0.63 -35.01 3.22
N LEU A 219 1.94 -35.03 2.99
CA LEU A 219 2.83 -33.89 3.26
C LEU A 219 2.70 -32.76 2.24
N ALA A 220 2.08 -32.99 1.07
CA ALA A 220 1.82 -31.98 0.04
C ALA A 220 1.13 -30.71 0.59
N ASP A 221 0.20 -30.89 1.53
CA ASP A 221 -0.54 -29.80 2.17
C ASP A 221 0.03 -29.40 3.55
N SER A 222 1.16 -29.98 3.96
CA SER A 222 1.78 -29.75 5.26
C SER A 222 3.02 -28.84 5.17
N PRO A 223 3.20 -27.88 6.11
CA PRO A 223 4.42 -27.08 6.17
C PRO A 223 5.63 -27.83 6.75
N ASP A 224 5.49 -29.12 7.12
CA ASP A 224 6.53 -29.91 7.78
C ASP A 224 7.58 -30.42 6.78
N TRP A 225 8.52 -29.55 6.43
CA TRP A 225 9.61 -29.86 5.50
C TRP A 225 10.61 -30.89 6.05
N ILE A 226 10.72 -31.03 7.37
CA ILE A 226 11.63 -31.98 8.02
C ILE A 226 11.18 -33.40 7.71
N LYS A 227 9.89 -33.70 7.95
CA LYS A 227 9.31 -35.01 7.61
C LYS A 227 9.38 -35.31 6.12
N ARG A 228 9.15 -34.30 5.27
CA ARG A 228 9.34 -34.45 3.81
C ARG A 228 10.77 -34.86 3.49
N HIS A 229 11.76 -34.19 4.07
CA HIS A 229 13.17 -34.52 3.85
C HIS A 229 13.49 -35.93 4.32
N GLU A 230 12.98 -36.36 5.48
CA GLU A 230 13.14 -37.73 5.98
C GLU A 230 12.57 -38.76 5.00
N VAL A 231 11.36 -38.54 4.47
CA VAL A 231 10.74 -39.44 3.47
C VAL A 231 11.57 -39.49 2.18
N LEU A 232 12.04 -38.34 1.68
CA LEU A 232 12.88 -38.28 0.47
C LEU A 232 14.25 -38.96 0.66
N GLN A 233 14.86 -38.82 1.83
CA GLN A 233 16.10 -39.53 2.18
C GLN A 233 15.87 -41.03 2.28
N GLU A 234 14.75 -41.47 2.87
CA GLU A 234 14.38 -42.88 2.92
C GLU A 234 14.23 -43.45 1.51
N MET A 235 13.48 -42.77 0.63
CA MET A 235 13.34 -43.17 -0.78
C MET A 235 14.69 -43.30 -1.47
N LYS A 236 15.58 -42.32 -1.29
CA LYS A 236 16.93 -42.34 -1.85
C LYS A 236 17.77 -43.51 -1.31
N SER A 237 17.68 -43.81 -0.02
CA SER A 237 18.40 -44.91 0.63
C SER A 237 17.95 -46.28 0.11
N LEU A 238 16.67 -46.41 -0.23
CA LEU A 238 16.04 -47.62 -0.78
C LEU A 238 16.11 -47.66 -2.32
N TRP A 239 16.75 -46.69 -2.96
CA TRP A 239 16.85 -46.57 -4.42
C TRP A 239 15.48 -46.48 -5.13
N TYR A 240 14.48 -45.93 -4.45
CA TYR A 240 13.18 -45.65 -5.04
C TYR A 240 13.20 -44.31 -5.78
N THR A 241 12.61 -44.29 -6.97
CA THR A 241 12.44 -43.09 -7.78
C THR A 241 11.09 -42.44 -7.49
N LEU A 242 11.04 -41.11 -7.47
CA LEU A 242 9.79 -40.37 -7.44
C LEU A 242 8.99 -40.61 -8.72
N SER A 243 7.68 -40.87 -8.56
CA SER A 243 6.76 -40.81 -9.68
C SER A 243 6.54 -39.35 -10.11
N PRO A 244 6.04 -39.09 -11.33
CA PRO A 244 5.67 -37.74 -11.76
C PRO A 244 4.71 -37.04 -10.78
N GLU A 245 3.72 -37.76 -10.24
CA GLU A 245 2.82 -37.26 -9.20
C GLU A 245 3.55 -36.99 -7.89
N GLY A 246 4.51 -37.85 -7.52
CA GLY A 246 5.38 -37.65 -6.37
C GLY A 246 6.18 -36.35 -6.46
N GLU A 247 6.74 -36.02 -7.63
CA GLU A 247 7.43 -34.75 -7.83
C GLU A 247 6.48 -33.54 -7.68
N ILE A 248 5.22 -33.66 -8.13
CA ILE A 248 4.19 -32.62 -7.94
C ILE A 248 3.80 -32.47 -6.46
N TRP A 249 3.72 -33.55 -5.67
CA TRP A 249 3.45 -33.44 -4.22
C TRP A 249 4.61 -32.80 -3.46
N VAL A 250 5.84 -33.10 -3.85
CA VAL A 250 7.03 -32.40 -3.33
C VAL A 250 6.92 -30.91 -3.65
N LEU A 251 6.60 -30.56 -4.91
CA LEU A 251 6.36 -29.17 -5.30
C LEU A 251 5.30 -28.49 -4.42
N GLU A 252 4.12 -29.08 -4.26
CA GLU A 252 3.04 -28.52 -3.42
C GLU A 252 3.52 -28.26 -1.99
N SER A 253 4.25 -29.23 -1.41
CA SER A 253 4.76 -29.10 -0.05
C SER A 253 5.84 -28.02 0.09
N LEU A 254 6.65 -27.74 -0.94
CA LEU A 254 7.65 -26.67 -0.91
C LEU A 254 6.96 -25.31 -0.72
N PHE A 255 5.89 -25.07 -1.46
CA PHE A 255 5.06 -23.88 -1.33
C PHE A 255 4.28 -23.84 -0.01
N ALA A 256 3.80 -24.98 0.49
CA ALA A 256 3.18 -25.06 1.81
C ALA A 256 4.16 -24.72 2.94
N SER A 257 5.46 -25.02 2.77
CA SER A 257 6.53 -24.68 3.70
C SER A 257 7.21 -23.33 3.43
N GLU A 258 6.66 -22.49 2.56
CA GLU A 258 7.20 -21.16 2.17
C GLU A 258 8.62 -21.19 1.58
N GLN A 259 9.04 -22.33 1.02
CA GLN A 259 10.34 -22.48 0.35
C GLN A 259 10.22 -22.11 -1.13
N PHE A 260 9.91 -20.83 -1.40
CA PHE A 260 9.48 -20.36 -2.73
C PHE A 260 10.57 -20.51 -3.81
N GLU A 261 11.83 -20.21 -3.50
CA GLU A 261 12.92 -20.31 -4.48
C GLU A 261 13.11 -21.75 -4.99
N GLU A 262 13.20 -22.72 -4.08
CA GLU A 262 13.32 -24.14 -4.41
C GLU A 262 12.03 -24.67 -5.08
N GLY A 263 10.86 -24.21 -4.63
CA GLY A 263 9.57 -24.49 -5.25
C GLY A 263 9.51 -24.03 -6.71
N LEU A 264 9.93 -22.79 -7.00
CA LEU A 264 9.95 -22.26 -8.36
C LEU A 264 10.99 -22.96 -9.25
N ALA A 265 12.18 -23.26 -8.72
CA ALA A 265 13.18 -24.05 -9.44
C ALA A 265 12.61 -25.43 -9.83
N THR A 266 11.94 -26.09 -8.88
CA THR A 266 11.28 -27.39 -9.10
C THR A 266 10.14 -27.28 -10.10
N LEU A 267 9.30 -26.24 -10.04
CA LEU A 267 8.22 -25.98 -11.01
C LEU A 267 8.77 -25.90 -12.44
N TRP A 268 9.84 -25.14 -12.63
CA TRP A 268 10.45 -24.97 -13.95
C TRP A 268 11.17 -26.23 -14.43
N ASP A 269 11.76 -27.01 -13.53
CA ASP A 269 12.37 -28.28 -13.89
C ASP A 269 11.33 -29.34 -14.28
N LEU A 270 10.19 -29.41 -13.57
CA LEU A 270 9.03 -30.21 -13.98
C LEU A 270 8.54 -29.83 -15.37
N ARG A 271 8.49 -28.53 -15.64
CA ARG A 271 8.11 -27.99 -16.95
C ARG A 271 9.09 -28.42 -18.05
N LYS A 272 10.40 -28.35 -17.81
CA LYS A 272 11.45 -28.82 -18.75
C LYS A 272 11.36 -30.33 -19.00
N LYS A 273 11.01 -31.11 -17.97
CA LYS A 273 10.80 -32.57 -18.08
C LYS A 273 9.51 -32.93 -18.84
N GLY A 274 8.65 -31.97 -19.17
CA GLY A 274 7.34 -32.22 -19.80
C GLY A 274 6.31 -32.79 -18.83
N ILE A 275 6.56 -32.74 -17.52
CA ILE A 275 5.59 -33.18 -16.51
C ILE A 275 4.51 -32.09 -16.39
N THR A 276 3.27 -32.48 -16.63
CA THR A 276 2.14 -31.55 -16.64
C THR A 276 1.65 -31.30 -15.23
N VAL A 277 1.88 -30.09 -14.71
CA VAL A 277 1.39 -29.67 -13.40
C VAL A 277 -0.13 -29.47 -13.44
N ARG A 278 -0.83 -29.95 -12.40
CA ARG A 278 -2.29 -29.83 -12.28
C ARG A 278 -2.70 -28.37 -12.07
N PRO A 279 -3.84 -27.91 -12.61
CA PRO A 279 -4.28 -26.54 -12.44
C PRO A 279 -4.46 -26.16 -10.96
N GLU A 280 -5.00 -27.07 -10.15
CA GLU A 280 -5.19 -26.84 -8.71
C GLU A 280 -3.85 -26.61 -7.99
N THR A 281 -2.79 -27.29 -8.43
CA THR A 281 -1.43 -27.07 -7.92
C THR A 281 -0.93 -25.68 -8.31
N VAL A 282 -1.13 -25.24 -9.56
CA VAL A 282 -0.76 -23.89 -10.01
C VAL A 282 -1.52 -22.81 -9.22
N GLU A 283 -2.80 -23.04 -8.93
CA GLU A 283 -3.60 -22.14 -8.08
C GLU A 283 -3.03 -22.03 -6.66
N LYS A 284 -2.67 -23.17 -6.03
CA LYS A 284 -2.02 -23.17 -4.71
C LYS A 284 -0.71 -22.37 -4.73
N ILE A 285 0.11 -22.55 -5.77
CA ILE A 285 1.38 -21.84 -5.97
C ILE A 285 1.13 -20.33 -6.06
N LEU A 286 0.21 -19.91 -6.93
CA LEU A 286 -0.12 -18.49 -7.11
C LEU A 286 -0.68 -17.87 -5.84
N LEU A 287 -1.52 -18.58 -5.10
CA LEU A 287 -2.03 -18.13 -3.80
C LEU A 287 -0.93 -18.00 -2.75
N ALA A 288 0.00 -18.97 -2.69
CA ALA A 288 1.12 -18.94 -1.75
C ALA A 288 2.04 -17.74 -2.04
N LEU A 289 2.45 -17.56 -3.30
CA LEU A 289 3.26 -16.40 -3.72
C LEU A 289 2.55 -15.06 -3.49
N SER A 290 1.24 -15.00 -3.78
CA SER A 290 0.44 -13.78 -3.55
C SER A 290 0.33 -13.42 -2.06
N ARG A 291 0.22 -14.42 -1.17
CA ARG A 291 0.22 -14.20 0.28
C ARG A 291 1.56 -13.73 0.80
N ALA A 292 2.66 -14.26 0.24
CA ALA A 292 4.02 -13.83 0.54
C ALA A 292 4.36 -12.44 -0.01
N GLY A 293 3.61 -11.95 -1.00
CA GLY A 293 3.89 -10.68 -1.68
C GLY A 293 4.97 -10.78 -2.76
N GLU A 294 5.31 -11.99 -3.20
CA GLU A 294 6.28 -12.29 -4.27
C GLU A 294 5.66 -12.05 -5.66
N VAL A 295 5.33 -10.79 -5.92
CA VAL A 295 4.49 -10.39 -7.06
C VAL A 295 5.20 -10.58 -8.41
N ASP A 296 6.53 -10.44 -8.45
CA ASP A 296 7.28 -10.64 -9.69
C ASP A 296 7.26 -12.13 -10.12
N ASP A 297 7.33 -13.04 -9.16
CA ASP A 297 7.22 -14.49 -9.41
C ASP A 297 5.79 -14.90 -9.79
N VAL A 298 4.78 -14.28 -9.17
CA VAL A 298 3.37 -14.43 -9.61
C VAL A 298 3.24 -14.09 -11.09
N VAL A 299 3.83 -12.98 -11.54
CA VAL A 299 3.81 -12.58 -12.95
C VAL A 299 4.60 -13.56 -13.82
N ALA A 300 5.73 -14.09 -13.36
CA ALA A 300 6.51 -15.08 -14.08
C ALA A 300 5.72 -16.37 -14.33
N VAL A 301 5.01 -16.88 -13.32
CA VAL A 301 4.14 -18.05 -13.43
C VAL A 301 2.96 -17.77 -14.37
N ILE A 302 2.29 -16.61 -14.23
CA ILE A 302 1.15 -16.23 -15.09
C ILE A 302 1.55 -16.11 -16.57
N ARG A 303 2.80 -15.68 -16.85
CA ARG A 303 3.30 -15.54 -18.23
C ARG A 303 3.46 -16.88 -18.95
N ASP A 304 3.69 -17.98 -18.24
CA ASP A 304 3.69 -19.30 -18.87
C ASP A 304 2.26 -19.72 -19.18
N LYS A 305 1.86 -19.48 -20.43
CA LYS A 305 0.54 -19.84 -20.94
C LYS A 305 0.25 -21.33 -20.81
N GLU A 306 1.23 -22.22 -20.78
CA GLU A 306 0.94 -23.65 -20.63
C GLU A 306 0.57 -24.02 -19.20
N LEU A 307 1.10 -23.30 -18.20
CA LEU A 307 0.67 -23.42 -16.81
C LEU A 307 -0.73 -22.81 -16.60
N VAL A 308 -0.99 -21.66 -17.24
CA VAL A 308 -2.23 -20.87 -17.07
C VAL A 308 -3.34 -21.21 -18.07
N ARG A 309 -3.07 -22.04 -19.09
CA ARG A 309 -4.05 -22.47 -20.11
C ARG A 309 -5.28 -23.16 -19.51
N ARG A 310 -5.14 -23.68 -18.29
CA ARG A 310 -6.20 -24.34 -17.54
C ARG A 310 -6.89 -23.28 -16.69
N GLU A 311 -8.21 -23.35 -16.63
CA GLU A 311 -9.09 -22.36 -15.99
C GLU A 311 -8.67 -22.10 -14.53
N ILE A 312 -7.84 -21.07 -14.32
CA ILE A 312 -7.50 -20.58 -12.98
C ILE A 312 -8.75 -19.91 -12.41
N SER A 313 -9.10 -20.28 -11.18
CA SER A 313 -10.25 -19.75 -10.47
C SER A 313 -10.19 -18.23 -10.28
N LEU A 314 -11.35 -17.60 -10.32
CA LEU A 314 -11.49 -16.14 -10.19
C LEU A 314 -10.88 -15.60 -8.90
N GLN A 315 -10.99 -16.38 -7.82
CA GLN A 315 -10.47 -16.03 -6.50
C GLN A 315 -8.94 -15.89 -6.51
N VAL A 316 -8.24 -16.73 -7.29
CA VAL A 316 -6.78 -16.68 -7.42
C VAL A 316 -6.37 -15.42 -8.18
N TRP A 317 -7.07 -15.09 -9.27
CA TRP A 317 -6.82 -13.85 -10.02
C TRP A 317 -7.00 -12.60 -9.17
N GLU A 318 -8.07 -12.54 -8.37
CA GLU A 318 -8.31 -11.43 -7.44
C GLU A 318 -7.21 -11.37 -6.36
N ALA A 319 -6.78 -12.51 -5.82
CA ALA A 319 -5.69 -12.57 -4.84
C ALA A 319 -4.36 -12.08 -5.42
N CYS A 320 -3.99 -12.52 -6.63
CA CYS A 320 -2.79 -12.07 -7.34
C CYS A 320 -2.84 -10.55 -7.60
N LEU A 321 -3.99 -10.03 -8.04
CA LEU A 321 -4.16 -8.62 -8.32
C LEU A 321 -4.12 -7.77 -7.04
N SER A 322 -4.74 -8.24 -5.95
CA SER A 322 -4.69 -7.59 -4.64
C SER A 322 -3.27 -7.58 -4.07
N ALA A 323 -2.49 -8.66 -4.24
CA ALA A 323 -1.09 -8.70 -3.85
C ALA A 323 -0.27 -7.65 -4.63
N ALA A 324 -0.47 -7.55 -5.95
CA ALA A 324 0.23 -6.58 -6.79
C ALA A 324 -0.09 -5.12 -6.42
N THR A 325 -1.33 -4.81 -6.08
CA THR A 325 -1.71 -3.44 -5.65
C THR A 325 -1.17 -3.11 -4.26
N ARG A 326 -1.18 -4.06 -3.32
CA ARG A 326 -0.63 -3.87 -1.96
C ARG A 326 0.86 -3.56 -1.97
N THR A 327 1.63 -4.17 -2.86
CA THR A 327 3.07 -3.89 -3.03
C THR A 327 3.35 -2.68 -3.92
N PHE A 328 2.31 -2.02 -4.45
CA PHE A 328 2.39 -0.93 -5.41
C PHE A 328 3.20 -1.26 -6.69
N ASN A 329 3.24 -2.53 -7.09
CA ASN A 329 3.96 -2.99 -8.28
C ASN A 329 3.12 -2.72 -9.55
N GLY A 330 3.25 -1.51 -10.09
CA GLY A 330 2.51 -1.05 -11.27
C GLY A 330 2.64 -1.95 -12.50
N PRO A 331 3.85 -2.38 -12.92
CA PRO A 331 4.02 -3.32 -14.03
C PRO A 331 3.25 -4.63 -13.85
N ALA A 332 3.27 -5.21 -12.64
CA ALA A 332 2.56 -6.45 -12.34
C ALA A 332 1.05 -6.24 -12.30
N THR A 333 0.56 -5.22 -11.60
CA THR A 333 -0.87 -4.85 -11.59
C THR A 333 -1.36 -4.63 -13.01
N ALA A 334 -0.60 -3.92 -13.83
CA ALA A 334 -0.95 -3.63 -15.20
C ALA A 334 -1.05 -4.90 -16.05
N TYR A 335 -0.06 -5.79 -15.91
CA TYR A 335 -0.03 -7.06 -16.63
C TYR A 335 -1.19 -7.97 -16.22
N ILE A 336 -1.35 -8.25 -14.92
CA ILE A 336 -2.39 -9.14 -14.38
C ILE A 336 -3.78 -8.61 -14.74
N PHE A 337 -4.05 -7.31 -14.51
CA PHE A 337 -5.33 -6.70 -14.88
C PHE A 337 -5.60 -6.82 -16.38
N SER A 338 -4.59 -6.61 -17.23
CA SER A 338 -4.76 -6.75 -18.68
C SER A 338 -5.11 -8.18 -19.10
N GLN A 339 -4.55 -9.20 -18.44
CA GLN A 339 -4.86 -10.60 -18.71
C GLN A 339 -6.29 -10.96 -18.28
N ILE A 340 -6.69 -10.54 -17.07
CA ILE A 340 -8.04 -10.84 -16.56
C ILE A 340 -9.12 -10.17 -17.41
N MET A 341 -8.87 -8.96 -17.92
CA MET A 341 -9.80 -8.24 -18.79
C MET A 341 -9.94 -8.85 -20.19
N LEU A 342 -9.11 -9.82 -20.58
CA LEU A 342 -9.29 -10.51 -21.85
C LEU A 342 -10.44 -11.53 -21.72
N PRO A 343 -11.43 -11.52 -22.64
CA PRO A 343 -12.57 -12.44 -22.61
C PRO A 343 -12.17 -13.92 -22.60
N THR A 344 -10.97 -14.24 -23.09
CA THR A 344 -10.44 -15.59 -23.19
C THR A 344 -10.07 -16.19 -21.84
N PHE A 345 -9.72 -15.37 -20.85
CA PHE A 345 -9.24 -15.87 -19.56
C PHE A 345 -10.33 -15.86 -18.50
N CYS A 346 -11.11 -14.78 -18.40
CA CYS A 346 -12.17 -14.65 -17.41
C CYS A 346 -13.37 -13.88 -17.99
N PRO A 347 -14.31 -14.56 -18.69
CA PRO A 347 -15.43 -13.90 -19.34
C PRO A 347 -16.38 -13.18 -18.37
N ASN A 348 -16.44 -13.61 -17.10
CA ASN A 348 -17.38 -13.11 -16.09
C ASN A 348 -16.70 -12.43 -14.90
N PHE A 349 -15.46 -11.93 -15.05
CA PHE A 349 -14.80 -11.26 -13.92
C PHE A 349 -15.41 -9.90 -13.62
N THR A 350 -15.97 -9.76 -12.42
CA THR A 350 -16.48 -8.52 -11.87
C THR A 350 -15.62 -8.09 -10.68
N PRO A 351 -14.60 -7.22 -10.88
CA PRO A 351 -13.75 -6.79 -9.79
C PRO A 351 -14.55 -6.01 -8.75
N SER A 352 -14.25 -6.21 -7.47
CA SER A 352 -14.84 -5.43 -6.38
C SER A 352 -14.48 -3.94 -6.49
N SER A 353 -15.37 -3.04 -6.06
CA SER A 353 -15.11 -1.58 -6.09
C SER A 353 -13.83 -1.24 -5.31
N ALA A 354 -13.63 -1.86 -4.14
CA ALA A 354 -12.42 -1.69 -3.33
C ALA A 354 -11.14 -2.03 -4.12
N LEU A 355 -11.12 -3.16 -4.84
CA LEU A 355 -9.99 -3.55 -5.66
C LEU A 355 -9.74 -2.56 -6.80
N LEU A 356 -10.79 -2.04 -7.45
CA LEU A 356 -10.64 -1.02 -8.49
C LEU A 356 -10.02 0.28 -7.94
N HIS A 357 -10.38 0.69 -6.73
CA HIS A 357 -9.74 1.83 -6.06
C HIS A 357 -8.27 1.57 -5.73
N ASP A 358 -7.92 0.36 -5.27
CA ASP A 358 -6.53 -0.01 -5.00
C ASP A 358 -5.68 -0.02 -6.28
N ILE A 359 -6.25 -0.50 -7.40
CA ILE A 359 -5.61 -0.44 -8.72
C ILE A 359 -5.42 1.00 -9.17
N LEU A 360 -6.43 1.86 -9.01
CA LEU A 360 -6.36 3.29 -9.34
C LEU A 360 -5.26 3.99 -8.57
N HIS A 361 -5.22 3.77 -7.25
CA HIS A 361 -4.19 4.32 -6.39
C HIS A 361 -2.81 3.79 -6.78
N THR A 362 -2.68 2.51 -7.13
CA THR A 362 -1.40 1.96 -7.63
C THR A 362 -0.99 2.62 -8.96
N CYS A 363 -1.93 2.82 -9.88
CA CYS A 363 -1.70 3.49 -11.16
C CYS A 363 -1.31 4.96 -11.00
N SER A 364 -1.86 5.66 -9.99
CA SER A 364 -1.53 7.05 -9.69
C SER A 364 -0.06 7.21 -9.27
N ARG A 365 0.49 6.18 -8.62
CA ARG A 365 1.90 6.16 -8.21
C ARG A 365 2.85 5.76 -9.33
N THR A 366 2.45 4.81 -10.17
CA THR A 366 3.35 4.13 -11.13
C THR A 366 3.21 4.66 -12.55
N GLY A 367 2.11 5.34 -12.88
CA GLY A 367 1.92 6.05 -14.15
C GLY A 367 1.30 5.23 -15.27
N TYR A 368 0.27 4.44 -14.97
CA TYR A 368 -0.50 3.67 -15.96
C TYR A 368 -1.89 4.26 -16.22
N PRO A 369 -1.99 5.36 -17.01
CA PRO A 369 -3.25 6.09 -17.17
C PRO A 369 -4.30 5.33 -17.98
N THR A 370 -3.89 4.44 -18.89
CA THR A 370 -4.83 3.64 -19.69
C THR A 370 -5.64 2.69 -18.82
N ILE A 371 -4.99 2.11 -17.82
CA ILE A 371 -5.60 1.21 -16.85
C ILE A 371 -6.46 2.00 -15.86
N ALA A 372 -5.94 3.13 -15.36
CA ALA A 372 -6.72 4.02 -14.51
C ALA A 372 -8.04 4.45 -15.19
N THR A 373 -8.01 4.88 -16.45
CA THR A 373 -9.23 5.22 -17.19
C THR A 373 -10.21 4.04 -17.27
N LYS A 374 -9.70 2.83 -17.54
CA LYS A 374 -10.54 1.60 -17.56
C LYS A 374 -11.15 1.30 -16.20
N CYS A 375 -10.41 1.47 -15.10
CA CYS A 375 -10.96 1.27 -13.77
C CYS A 375 -12.10 2.26 -13.46
N ILE A 376 -11.99 3.51 -13.92
CA ILE A 376 -13.07 4.51 -13.77
C ILE A 376 -14.30 4.12 -14.60
N THR A 377 -14.11 3.67 -15.84
CA THR A 377 -15.24 3.21 -16.66
C THR A 377 -15.92 2.00 -16.01
N LEU A 378 -15.15 1.04 -15.48
CA LEU A 378 -15.69 -0.11 -14.77
C LEU A 378 -16.41 0.26 -13.46
N LEU A 379 -15.90 1.22 -12.67
CA LEU A 379 -16.60 1.72 -11.48
C LEU A 379 -17.97 2.32 -11.84
N LYS A 380 -18.02 3.07 -12.94
CA LYS A 380 -19.26 3.67 -13.43
C LYS A 380 -20.23 2.63 -13.99
N GLU A 381 -19.73 1.67 -14.77
CA GLU A 381 -20.56 0.69 -15.49
C GLU A 381 -21.04 -0.46 -14.58
N LEU A 382 -20.15 -1.01 -13.74
CA LEU A 382 -20.45 -2.19 -12.91
C LEU A 382 -21.03 -1.81 -11.55
N HIS A 383 -20.48 -0.78 -10.90
CA HIS A 383 -20.85 -0.42 -9.53
C HIS A 383 -21.80 0.78 -9.47
N SER A 384 -22.13 1.39 -10.61
CA SER A 384 -22.92 2.64 -10.70
C SER A 384 -22.39 3.76 -9.80
N GLU A 385 -21.09 3.72 -9.48
CA GLU A 385 -20.46 4.68 -8.58
C GLU A 385 -20.03 5.90 -9.39
N PRO A 386 -20.51 7.12 -9.05
CA PRO A 386 -20.06 8.32 -9.73
C PRO A 386 -18.58 8.57 -9.39
N PRO A 387 -17.76 8.99 -10.36
CA PRO A 387 -16.34 9.23 -10.11
C PRO A 387 -16.15 10.33 -9.05
N THR A 388 -15.53 9.95 -7.93
CA THR A 388 -15.24 10.86 -6.82
C THR A 388 -14.03 11.75 -7.13
N SER A 389 -13.85 12.83 -6.35
CA SER A 389 -12.67 13.71 -6.48
C SER A 389 -11.35 12.94 -6.34
N LYS A 390 -11.31 11.95 -5.43
CA LYS A 390 -10.15 11.08 -5.24
C LYS A 390 -9.86 10.26 -6.49
N THR A 391 -10.88 9.68 -7.11
CA THR A 391 -10.73 8.90 -8.34
C THR A 391 -10.18 9.73 -9.51
N TYR A 392 -10.64 10.98 -9.67
CA TYR A 392 -10.09 11.91 -10.65
C TYR A 392 -8.65 12.33 -10.33
N SER A 393 -8.35 12.54 -9.05
CA SER A 393 -7.00 12.86 -8.55
C SER A 393 -5.99 11.76 -8.86
N ASP A 394 -6.38 10.50 -8.65
CA ASP A 394 -5.55 9.34 -8.95
C ASP A 394 -5.30 9.21 -10.46
N LEU A 395 -6.33 9.39 -11.29
CA LEU A 395 -6.17 9.41 -12.74
C LEU A 395 -5.25 10.56 -13.20
N PHE A 396 -5.47 11.77 -12.68
CA PHE A 396 -4.64 12.93 -12.99
C PHE A 396 -3.17 12.66 -12.65
N SER A 397 -2.91 12.16 -11.44
CA SER A 397 -1.56 11.82 -10.98
C SER A 397 -0.91 10.76 -11.86
N SER A 398 -1.65 9.73 -12.29
CA SER A 398 -1.14 8.70 -13.21
C SER A 398 -0.70 9.29 -14.56
N GLN A 399 -1.45 10.25 -15.10
CA GLN A 399 -1.15 10.91 -16.38
C GLN A 399 0.03 11.88 -16.27
N ILE A 400 0.21 12.52 -15.12
CA ILE A 400 1.41 13.33 -14.83
C ILE A 400 2.64 12.44 -14.82
N VAL A 401 2.61 11.30 -14.10
CA VAL A 401 3.73 10.36 -14.03
C VAL A 401 4.06 9.79 -15.41
N SER A 402 3.06 9.46 -16.22
CA SER A 402 3.23 8.97 -17.60
C SER A 402 3.66 10.05 -18.60
N ARG A 403 3.82 11.31 -18.17
CA ARG A 403 4.14 12.49 -19.02
C ARG A 403 3.07 12.82 -20.08
N SER A 404 1.84 12.37 -19.87
CA SER A 404 0.69 12.64 -20.73
C SER A 404 -0.03 13.92 -20.31
N PHE A 405 0.69 15.05 -20.27
CA PHE A 405 0.19 16.32 -19.69
C PHE A 405 -1.08 16.85 -20.34
N SER A 406 -1.23 16.68 -21.65
CA SER A 406 -2.44 17.11 -22.37
C SER A 406 -3.68 16.35 -21.90
N ALA A 407 -3.55 15.05 -21.60
CA ALA A 407 -4.62 14.25 -21.02
C ALA A 407 -4.90 14.66 -19.56
N ALA A 408 -3.83 14.89 -18.77
CA ALA A 408 -3.92 15.36 -17.39
C ALA A 408 -4.79 16.62 -17.25
N PHE A 409 -4.49 17.65 -18.04
CA PHE A 409 -5.25 18.89 -17.96
C PHE A 409 -6.67 18.76 -18.50
N LYS A 410 -6.92 17.86 -19.47
CA LYS A 410 -8.29 17.53 -19.90
C LYS A 410 -9.07 16.84 -18.78
N THR A 411 -8.48 15.85 -18.11
CA THR A 411 -9.10 15.15 -16.98
C THR A 411 -9.43 16.12 -15.84
N LEU A 412 -8.53 17.04 -15.54
CA LEU A 412 -8.77 18.10 -14.55
C LEU A 412 -9.94 19.01 -14.97
N ASN A 413 -10.01 19.40 -16.23
CA ASN A 413 -11.14 20.18 -16.73
C ASN A 413 -12.46 19.38 -16.65
N THR A 414 -12.44 18.10 -17.04
CA THR A 414 -13.63 17.25 -16.95
C THR A 414 -14.13 17.12 -15.51
N MET A 415 -13.21 16.99 -14.54
CA MET A 415 -13.55 16.95 -13.11
C MET A 415 -14.28 18.24 -12.70
N LEU A 416 -13.72 19.41 -13.02
CA LEU A 416 -14.32 20.71 -12.70
C LEU A 416 -15.69 20.92 -13.37
N THR A 417 -15.85 20.48 -14.61
CA THR A 417 -17.14 20.58 -15.32
C THR A 417 -18.18 19.61 -14.78
N SER A 418 -17.76 18.39 -14.40
CA SER A 418 -18.67 17.36 -13.91
C SER A 418 -19.18 17.64 -12.50
N ASN A 419 -18.38 18.33 -11.68
CA ASN A 419 -18.79 18.68 -10.34
C ASN A 419 -18.08 19.96 -9.87
N PRO A 420 -18.73 21.13 -9.98
CA PRO A 420 -18.13 22.42 -9.64
C PRO A 420 -17.86 22.58 -8.14
N THR A 421 -18.39 21.69 -7.29
CA THR A 421 -18.12 21.67 -5.84
C THR A 421 -16.80 20.95 -5.49
N LEU A 422 -16.23 20.18 -6.42
CA LEU A 422 -14.98 19.47 -6.21
C LEU A 422 -13.80 20.42 -6.45
N THR A 423 -13.28 20.98 -5.36
CA THR A 423 -11.97 21.64 -5.36
C THR A 423 -10.88 20.60 -5.58
N LEU A 424 -9.77 20.99 -6.24
CA LEU A 424 -8.57 20.16 -6.26
C LEU A 424 -8.17 19.92 -4.81
N THR A 425 -8.26 18.67 -4.34
CA THR A 425 -7.86 18.36 -2.98
C THR A 425 -6.38 18.72 -2.81
N PRO A 426 -5.98 19.33 -1.68
CA PRO A 426 -4.58 19.59 -1.36
C PRO A 426 -3.69 18.35 -1.53
N GLU A 427 -4.28 17.17 -1.33
CA GLU A 427 -3.67 15.85 -1.52
C GLU A 427 -3.17 15.61 -2.95
N THR A 428 -3.97 16.00 -3.96
CA THR A 428 -3.60 15.88 -5.39
C THR A 428 -2.36 16.70 -5.71
N ALA A 429 -2.33 17.95 -5.23
CA ALA A 429 -1.21 18.85 -5.42
C ALA A 429 0.01 18.38 -4.62
N SER A 430 -0.18 17.88 -3.40
CA SER A 430 0.88 17.38 -2.53
C SER A 430 1.63 16.20 -3.13
N TYR A 431 0.97 15.34 -3.90
CA TYR A 431 1.62 14.16 -4.49
C TYR A 431 2.15 14.39 -5.91
N ALA A 432 1.34 14.97 -6.80
CA ALA A 432 1.70 15.09 -8.21
C ALA A 432 2.67 16.26 -8.48
N ALA A 433 2.60 17.36 -7.71
CA ALA A 433 3.44 18.53 -7.95
C ALA A 433 4.94 18.27 -7.67
N PRO A 434 5.35 17.59 -6.56
CA PRO A 434 6.75 17.24 -6.36
C PRO A 434 7.30 16.31 -7.44
N LYS A 435 6.51 15.35 -7.92
CA LYS A 435 6.90 14.47 -9.03
C LYS A 435 7.12 15.25 -10.32
N LEU A 436 6.22 16.18 -10.64
CA LEU A 436 6.38 17.04 -11.81
C LEU A 436 7.61 17.95 -11.68
N ALA A 437 7.86 18.50 -10.49
CA ALA A 437 9.06 19.31 -10.20
C ALA A 437 10.35 18.50 -10.38
N ALA A 438 10.36 17.23 -9.97
CA ALA A 438 11.48 16.32 -10.13
C ALA A 438 11.81 16.02 -11.61
N MET A 439 10.84 16.13 -12.52
CA MET A 439 11.08 15.99 -13.98
C MET A 439 11.86 17.17 -14.57
N GLY A 440 11.93 18.30 -13.86
CA GLY A 440 12.76 19.45 -14.19
C GLY A 440 12.02 20.62 -14.84
N LYS A 441 12.75 21.74 -14.99
CA LYS A 441 12.22 23.03 -15.45
C LYS A 441 11.68 22.98 -16.88
N SER A 442 12.34 22.27 -17.79
CA SER A 442 11.91 22.16 -19.20
C SER A 442 10.55 21.48 -19.35
N THR A 443 10.23 20.54 -18.45
CA THR A 443 8.92 19.91 -18.40
C THR A 443 7.85 20.89 -17.93
N LEU A 444 8.16 21.72 -16.91
CA LEU A 444 7.23 22.75 -16.43
C LEU A 444 6.95 23.83 -17.48
N THR A 445 7.95 24.25 -18.26
CA THR A 445 7.74 25.19 -19.37
C THR A 445 6.87 24.57 -20.46
N ARG A 446 7.10 23.29 -20.80
CA ARG A 446 6.24 22.55 -21.73
C ARG A 446 4.80 22.43 -21.21
N CYS A 447 4.60 22.17 -19.91
CA CYS A 447 3.26 22.14 -19.33
C CYS A 447 2.56 23.51 -19.43
N LYS A 448 3.30 24.61 -19.21
CA LYS A 448 2.79 25.98 -19.41
C LYS A 448 2.36 26.19 -20.87
N GLU A 449 3.18 25.82 -21.84
CA GLU A 449 2.85 25.92 -23.27
C GLU A 449 1.60 25.10 -23.63
N ILE A 450 1.49 23.88 -23.10
CA ILE A 450 0.32 23.02 -23.29
C ILE A 450 -0.93 23.69 -22.72
N LEU A 451 -0.87 24.26 -21.51
CA LEU A 451 -2.00 24.98 -20.93
C LEU A 451 -2.40 26.21 -21.77
N LEU A 452 -1.44 27.01 -22.24
CA LEU A 452 -1.71 28.14 -23.13
C LEU A 452 -2.40 27.67 -24.42
N SER A 453 -1.95 26.56 -24.99
CA SER A 453 -2.55 25.99 -26.20
C SER A 453 -3.99 25.49 -25.96
N HIS A 454 -4.29 24.98 -24.76
CA HIS A 454 -5.63 24.52 -24.39
C HIS A 454 -6.56 25.66 -24.02
N GLN A 455 -6.06 26.72 -23.37
CA GLN A 455 -6.86 27.91 -23.06
C GLN A 455 -7.43 28.54 -24.33
N ARG A 456 -6.60 28.66 -25.38
CA ARG A 456 -7.02 29.17 -26.70
C ARG A 456 -8.09 28.31 -27.38
N LYS A 457 -8.22 27.04 -27.01
CA LYS A 457 -9.11 26.06 -27.66
C LYS A 457 -10.36 25.71 -26.87
N PHE A 458 -10.28 25.68 -25.53
CA PHE A 458 -11.26 25.01 -24.68
C PHE A 458 -11.76 25.84 -23.47
N LEU A 459 -11.63 27.18 -23.50
CA LEU A 459 -12.15 28.06 -22.43
C LEU A 459 -11.73 27.62 -21.02
N LEU A 460 -10.46 27.25 -20.83
CA LEU A 460 -9.89 27.03 -19.49
C LEU A 460 -9.79 28.39 -18.77
N ASN A 461 -10.91 28.84 -18.23
CA ASN A 461 -11.00 30.03 -17.37
C ASN A 461 -10.77 29.69 -15.90
N SER A 462 -10.25 28.48 -15.63
CA SER A 462 -10.04 27.99 -14.28
C SER A 462 -8.61 28.24 -13.81
N ILE A 463 -8.48 28.75 -12.59
CA ILE A 463 -7.19 29.01 -11.94
C ILE A 463 -6.51 27.74 -11.41
N TYR A 464 -7.25 26.64 -11.23
CA TYR A 464 -6.73 25.45 -10.56
C TYR A 464 -5.50 24.80 -11.25
N PRO A 465 -5.46 24.61 -12.59
CA PRO A 465 -4.27 24.10 -13.27
C PRO A 465 -3.04 24.99 -13.09
N LEU A 466 -3.26 26.30 -12.97
CA LEU A 466 -2.20 27.29 -12.77
C LEU A 466 -1.66 27.20 -11.34
N ASN A 467 -2.54 27.08 -10.34
CA ASN A 467 -2.13 26.87 -8.95
C ASN A 467 -1.40 25.54 -8.76
N PHE A 468 -1.79 24.48 -9.49
CA PHE A 468 -1.04 23.22 -9.52
C PHE A 468 0.38 23.40 -10.10
N LEU A 469 0.51 24.07 -11.26
CA LEU A 469 1.83 24.34 -11.84
C LEU A 469 2.67 25.24 -10.94
N LEU A 470 2.06 26.24 -10.31
CA LEU A 470 2.73 27.11 -9.36
C LEU A 470 3.29 26.29 -8.19
N THR A 471 2.50 25.38 -7.63
CA THR A 471 2.94 24.41 -6.61
C THR A 471 4.09 23.52 -7.13
N ALA A 472 4.11 23.17 -8.41
CA ALA A 472 5.24 22.42 -8.97
C ALA A 472 6.51 23.29 -9.11
N TYR A 473 6.38 24.57 -9.47
CA TYR A 473 7.50 25.51 -9.49
C TYR A 473 8.09 25.77 -8.10
N THR A 474 7.26 25.80 -7.06
CA THR A 474 7.72 26.02 -5.68
C THR A 474 8.50 24.83 -5.13
N ASN A 475 8.22 23.63 -5.62
CA ASN A 475 8.93 22.39 -5.27
C ASN A 475 10.30 22.23 -5.97
N LEU A 476 10.76 23.19 -6.78
CA LEU A 476 12.08 23.13 -7.40
C LEU A 476 13.22 23.30 -6.36
N PRO A 477 14.32 22.54 -6.44
CA PRO A 477 15.37 22.57 -5.40
C PRO A 477 16.15 23.89 -5.36
N LYS A 478 16.33 24.58 -6.49
CA LYS A 478 17.11 25.83 -6.60
C LYS A 478 16.24 26.98 -7.13
N GLN A 479 16.28 28.13 -6.43
CA GLN A 479 15.57 29.37 -6.82
C GLN A 479 14.06 29.19 -7.08
N ALA A 480 13.42 28.26 -6.37
CA ALA A 480 11.97 28.00 -6.44
C ALA A 480 11.13 29.29 -6.43
N LEU A 481 11.40 30.17 -5.46
CA LEU A 481 10.64 31.41 -5.30
C LEU A 481 10.77 32.34 -6.50
N LYS A 482 11.97 32.48 -7.08
CA LYS A 482 12.21 33.30 -8.26
C LYS A 482 11.43 32.78 -9.47
N TYR A 483 11.43 31.46 -9.68
CA TYR A 483 10.70 30.85 -10.80
C TYR A 483 9.19 30.85 -10.58
N ALA A 484 8.74 30.52 -9.38
CA ALA A 484 7.33 30.59 -9.00
C ALA A 484 6.79 32.02 -9.19
N PHE A 485 7.57 33.04 -8.82
CA PHE A 485 7.17 34.43 -9.02
C PHE A 485 7.13 34.84 -10.50
N HIS A 486 8.14 34.45 -11.28
CA HIS A 486 8.11 34.70 -12.71
C HIS A 486 6.89 34.02 -13.37
N PHE A 487 6.56 32.81 -12.93
CA PHE A 487 5.35 32.13 -13.38
C PHE A 487 4.08 32.87 -12.93
N TYR A 488 3.99 33.30 -11.67
CA TYR A 488 2.90 34.12 -11.15
C TYR A 488 2.65 35.39 -11.98
N LYS A 489 3.70 36.17 -12.28
CA LYS A 489 3.57 37.35 -13.16
C LYS A 489 3.06 37.00 -14.55
N SER A 490 3.41 35.82 -15.03
CA SER A 490 2.92 35.33 -16.31
C SER A 490 1.47 34.83 -16.27
N ILE A 491 0.91 34.55 -15.09
CA ILE A 491 -0.50 34.16 -14.95
C ILE A 491 -1.42 35.32 -15.36
N SER A 492 -1.19 36.51 -14.79
CA SER A 492 -1.98 37.70 -15.14
C SER A 492 -1.72 38.15 -16.57
N ALA A 493 -0.46 38.14 -17.03
CA ALA A 493 -0.09 38.59 -18.36
C ALA A 493 -0.52 37.65 -19.50
N ASP A 494 -0.25 36.34 -19.37
CA ASP A 494 -0.46 35.38 -20.47
C ASP A 494 -1.86 34.77 -20.46
N PHE A 495 -2.45 34.56 -19.28
CA PHE A 495 -3.73 33.86 -19.14
C PHE A 495 -4.90 34.82 -18.89
N ASN A 496 -4.66 36.08 -18.52
CA ASN A 496 -5.71 37.03 -18.12
C ASN A 496 -6.65 36.45 -17.03
N ILE A 497 -6.12 35.56 -16.19
CA ILE A 497 -6.84 34.95 -15.06
C ILE A 497 -6.38 35.65 -13.79
N ARG A 498 -7.35 36.03 -12.98
CA ARG A 498 -7.12 36.69 -11.72
C ARG A 498 -6.58 35.70 -10.67
N PRO A 499 -5.49 36.03 -9.94
CA PRO A 499 -5.03 35.25 -8.80
C PRO A 499 -6.11 35.08 -7.73
N ASP A 500 -6.18 33.89 -7.12
CA ASP A 500 -7.09 33.60 -6.01
C ASP A 500 -6.34 33.49 -4.69
N HIS A 501 -7.10 33.32 -3.59
CA HIS A 501 -6.54 33.13 -2.26
C HIS A 501 -5.52 31.97 -2.20
N THR A 502 -5.79 30.87 -2.91
CA THR A 502 -4.90 29.71 -2.90
C THR A 502 -3.59 29.98 -3.64
N THR A 503 -3.60 30.78 -4.71
CA THR A 503 -2.39 31.25 -5.41
C THR A 503 -1.46 31.98 -4.44
N PHE A 504 -2.00 32.92 -3.67
CA PHE A 504 -1.22 33.69 -2.69
C PHE A 504 -0.74 32.80 -1.55
N LEU A 505 -1.60 31.92 -1.02
CA LEU A 505 -1.23 30.98 0.04
C LEU A 505 -0.03 30.09 -0.37
N ILE A 506 -0.02 29.54 -1.59
CA ILE A 506 1.08 28.73 -2.12
C ILE A 506 2.39 29.54 -2.13
N LEU A 507 2.34 30.80 -2.58
CA LEU A 507 3.52 31.67 -2.64
C LEU A 507 4.05 32.03 -1.24
N PHE A 508 3.17 32.38 -0.30
CA PHE A 508 3.56 32.71 1.08
C PHE A 508 4.10 31.50 1.83
N LEU A 509 3.49 30.32 1.68
CA LEU A 509 4.01 29.07 2.23
C LEU A 509 5.43 28.79 1.70
N THR A 510 5.65 28.98 0.41
CA THR A 510 6.96 28.78 -0.22
C THR A 510 7.98 29.80 0.29
N ALA A 511 7.59 31.07 0.40
CA ALA A 511 8.47 32.11 0.95
C ALA A 511 8.85 31.78 2.40
N SER A 512 7.88 31.40 3.24
CA SER A 512 8.11 30.99 4.63
C SER A 512 9.10 29.83 4.74
N GLN A 513 8.91 28.76 3.95
CA GLN A 513 9.81 27.61 3.93
C GLN A 513 11.24 27.94 3.50
N LYS A 514 11.41 28.89 2.56
CA LYS A 514 12.75 29.30 2.09
C LYS A 514 13.43 30.35 2.97
N ILE A 515 12.65 31.09 3.76
CA ILE A 515 13.16 32.06 4.75
C ILE A 515 13.58 31.33 6.05
N GLN A 516 13.05 30.13 6.33
CA GLN A 516 13.55 29.30 7.42
C GLN A 516 15.04 28.99 7.20
N ARG A 517 15.90 29.67 7.98
CA ARG A 517 17.34 29.40 8.01
C ARG A 517 17.54 27.93 8.39
N PRO A 518 18.29 27.13 7.60
CA PRO A 518 18.66 25.80 8.06
C PRO A 518 19.39 25.96 9.40
N ARG A 519 18.96 25.23 10.44
CA ARG A 519 19.65 25.13 11.73
C ARG A 519 20.99 24.36 11.60
N SER A 520 21.78 24.63 10.55
CA SER A 520 23.09 24.01 10.39
C SER A 520 24.07 24.59 11.41
N THR A 521 25.02 23.76 11.82
CA THR A 521 26.02 24.03 12.86
C THR A 521 26.81 25.32 12.57
N LEU A 522 27.11 26.07 13.63
CA LEU A 522 27.75 27.42 13.63
C LEU A 522 28.95 27.58 12.68
N THR A 523 29.64 26.50 12.35
CA THR A 523 30.86 26.50 11.54
C THR A 523 30.65 26.63 10.03
N GLN A 524 29.50 26.22 9.46
CA GLN A 524 29.21 26.46 8.03
C GLN A 524 28.58 27.85 7.77
N ALA A 525 27.99 28.48 8.79
CA ALA A 525 27.30 29.76 8.67
C ALA A 525 28.23 30.95 8.32
N LYS A 526 29.50 30.94 8.76
CA LYS A 526 30.42 32.10 8.59
C LYS A 526 30.85 32.36 7.14
N LYS A 527 30.93 31.35 6.26
CA LYS A 527 31.34 31.53 4.85
C LYS A 527 30.18 31.79 3.89
N GLU A 528 28.96 31.40 4.25
CA GLU A 528 27.76 31.59 3.40
C GLU A 528 26.90 32.80 3.79
N SER A 529 27.17 33.41 4.95
CA SER A 529 26.35 34.46 5.58
C SER A 529 25.92 35.62 4.68
N PRO A 530 26.79 36.36 3.97
CA PRO A 530 26.36 37.57 3.27
C PRO A 530 25.45 37.26 2.06
N ARG A 531 25.67 36.14 1.38
CA ARG A 531 24.85 35.72 0.24
C ARG A 531 23.51 35.15 0.70
N ALA A 532 23.49 34.44 1.83
CA ALA A 532 22.27 33.94 2.44
C ALA A 532 21.39 35.09 2.96
N ASP A 533 21.97 36.07 3.66
CA ASP A 533 21.26 37.24 4.17
C ASP A 533 20.69 38.09 3.03
N ALA A 534 21.43 38.29 1.93
CA ALA A 534 20.91 38.96 0.74
C ALA A 534 19.72 38.23 0.10
N LEU A 535 19.74 36.89 0.06
CA LEU A 535 18.64 36.08 -0.47
C LEU A 535 17.40 36.13 0.44
N VAL A 536 17.60 36.11 1.75
CA VAL A 536 16.52 36.25 2.73
C VAL A 536 15.87 37.62 2.60
N GLN A 537 16.66 38.69 2.55
CA GLN A 537 16.16 40.05 2.35
C GLN A 537 15.43 40.21 1.01
N GLN A 538 15.90 39.56 -0.05
CA GLN A 538 15.19 39.49 -1.31
C GLN A 538 13.82 38.81 -1.17
N ASN A 539 13.74 37.71 -0.41
CA ASN A 539 12.49 36.99 -0.15
C ASN A 539 11.53 37.80 0.75
N VAL A 540 12.02 38.60 1.69
CA VAL A 540 11.19 39.50 2.51
C VAL A 540 10.58 40.61 1.68
N ARG A 541 11.39 41.26 0.83
CA ARG A 541 10.90 42.26 -0.13
C ARG A 541 9.84 41.66 -1.05
N PHE A 542 10.03 40.40 -1.43
CA PHE A 542 9.07 39.65 -2.22
C PHE A 542 7.73 39.46 -1.50
N VAL A 543 7.76 39.06 -0.23
CA VAL A 543 6.56 38.90 0.61
C VAL A 543 5.82 40.22 0.79
N ARG A 544 6.54 41.34 1.01
CA ARG A 544 5.94 42.68 1.07
C ARG A 544 5.18 43.02 -0.21
N TYR A 545 5.81 42.80 -1.36
CA TYR A 545 5.21 43.07 -2.65
C TYR A 545 3.95 42.20 -2.89
N LEU A 546 4.02 40.89 -2.64
CA LEU A 546 2.86 40.01 -2.78
C LEU A 546 1.72 40.38 -1.84
N TYR A 547 2.04 40.78 -0.62
CA TYR A 547 1.04 41.17 0.37
C TYR A 547 0.32 42.46 -0.02
N ALA A 548 1.06 43.46 -0.53
CA ALA A 548 0.45 44.67 -1.10
C ALA A 548 -0.44 44.34 -2.31
N GLU A 549 0.05 43.52 -3.24
CA GLU A 549 -0.72 43.12 -4.44
C GLU A 549 -1.99 42.34 -4.06
N MET A 550 -1.92 41.46 -3.05
CA MET A 550 -3.08 40.73 -2.53
C MET A 550 -4.13 41.69 -1.95
N LEU A 551 -3.73 42.71 -1.19
CA LEU A 551 -4.64 43.71 -0.63
C LEU A 551 -5.31 44.57 -1.72
N GLU A 552 -4.58 44.89 -2.79
CA GLU A 552 -5.12 45.63 -3.94
C GLU A 552 -6.08 44.77 -4.79
N THR A 553 -5.94 43.44 -4.72
CA THR A 553 -6.75 42.49 -5.48
C THR A 553 -8.15 42.33 -4.87
N LYS A 554 -9.08 43.24 -5.23
CA LYS A 554 -10.54 43.23 -4.91
C LYS A 554 -11.22 41.84 -4.83
N GLY A 555 -11.46 41.27 -3.65
CA GLY A 555 -12.21 40.00 -3.53
C GLY A 555 -11.34 38.76 -3.36
N VAL A 556 -10.02 38.92 -3.22
CA VAL A 556 -9.17 37.94 -2.54
C VAL A 556 -9.21 38.26 -1.05
N TRP A 557 -9.71 37.33 -0.23
CA TRP A 557 -9.66 37.49 1.22
C TRP A 557 -8.27 37.13 1.74
N VAL A 558 -7.83 37.80 2.80
CA VAL A 558 -6.62 37.40 3.52
C VAL A 558 -7.04 36.46 4.64
N SER A 559 -6.81 35.15 4.47
CA SER A 559 -7.17 34.18 5.51
C SER A 559 -6.24 34.29 6.71
N PRO A 560 -6.68 33.87 7.92
CA PRO A 560 -5.83 33.78 9.09
C PRO A 560 -4.53 33.00 8.87
N GLU A 561 -4.52 31.99 7.99
CA GLU A 561 -3.28 31.28 7.66
C GLU A 561 -2.28 32.17 6.91
N ILE A 562 -2.75 33.00 5.96
CA ILE A 562 -1.85 33.93 5.26
C ILE A 562 -1.33 34.98 6.24
N TRP A 563 -2.18 35.50 7.13
CA TRP A 563 -1.78 36.46 8.16
C TRP A 563 -0.68 35.92 9.07
N THR A 564 -0.90 34.74 9.64
CA THR A 564 0.08 34.09 10.54
C THR A 564 1.40 33.82 9.84
N LEU A 565 1.37 33.44 8.55
CA LEU A 565 2.58 33.27 7.75
C LEU A 565 3.32 34.59 7.51
N VAL A 566 2.62 35.65 7.11
CA VAL A 566 3.22 36.96 6.82
C VAL A 566 3.80 37.61 8.08
N VAL A 567 3.03 37.63 9.17
CA VAL A 567 3.50 38.11 10.48
C VAL A 567 4.70 37.29 10.93
N GLY A 568 4.63 35.95 10.85
CA GLY A 568 5.73 35.07 11.23
C GLY A 568 7.00 35.34 10.42
N ILE A 569 6.90 35.69 9.14
CA ILE A 569 8.03 36.08 8.30
C ILE A 569 8.62 37.43 8.76
N PHE A 570 7.79 38.47 8.97
CA PHE A 570 8.28 39.80 9.33
C PHE A 570 8.85 39.87 10.77
N VAL A 571 8.26 39.14 11.71
CA VAL A 571 8.78 39.03 13.08
C VAL A 571 10.17 38.40 13.09
N ARG A 572 10.40 37.34 12.30
CA ARG A 572 11.71 36.66 12.23
C ARG A 572 12.82 37.57 11.72
N GLU A 573 12.48 38.50 10.83
CA GLU A 573 13.44 39.41 10.21
C GLU A 573 13.56 40.75 10.95
N GLY A 574 12.80 40.94 12.03
CA GLY A 574 12.86 42.13 12.88
C GLY A 574 12.20 43.37 12.27
N GLU A 575 11.27 43.18 11.34
CA GLU A 575 10.58 44.24 10.58
C GLU A 575 9.30 44.68 11.29
N LEU A 576 9.44 45.25 12.50
CA LEU A 576 8.32 45.55 13.39
C LEU A 576 7.30 46.53 12.77
N ALA A 577 7.77 47.50 11.98
CA ALA A 577 6.91 48.43 11.27
C ALA A 577 5.93 47.72 10.32
N ASP A 578 6.37 46.67 9.64
CA ASP A 578 5.50 45.92 8.73
C ASP A 578 4.59 44.96 9.46
N VAL A 579 5.03 44.41 10.61
CA VAL A 579 4.15 43.65 11.50
C VAL A 579 2.98 44.52 11.97
N VAL A 580 3.25 45.75 12.40
CA VAL A 580 2.22 46.72 12.84
C VAL A 580 1.26 47.07 11.70
N LYS A 581 1.78 47.30 10.48
CA LYS A 581 0.94 47.55 9.29
C LYS A 581 0.02 46.38 8.95
N VAL A 582 0.57 45.16 8.99
CA VAL A 582 -0.16 43.91 8.77
C VAL A 582 -1.25 43.79 9.84
N LEU A 583 -0.92 43.87 11.13
CA LEU A 583 -1.90 43.78 12.22
C LEU A 583 -3.01 44.84 12.13
N ARG A 584 -2.68 46.09 11.75
CA ARG A 584 -3.68 47.13 11.51
C ARG A 584 -4.65 46.75 10.40
N GLY A 585 -4.14 46.24 9.28
CA GLY A 585 -4.95 45.75 8.18
C GLY A 585 -5.89 44.61 8.62
N PHE A 586 -5.43 43.73 9.51
CA PHE A 586 -6.24 42.64 10.05
C PHE A 586 -7.37 43.15 10.95
N VAL A 587 -7.07 44.09 11.85
CA VAL A 587 -8.08 44.70 12.74
C VAL A 587 -9.13 45.44 11.93
N GLU A 588 -8.70 46.26 10.97
CA GLU A 588 -9.60 47.02 10.11
C GLU A 588 -10.45 46.11 9.23
N TRP A 589 -9.88 45.01 8.73
CA TRP A 589 -10.63 44.02 7.96
C TRP A 589 -11.69 43.30 8.80
N ASN A 590 -11.36 42.84 10.02
CA ASN A 590 -12.33 42.20 10.91
C ASN A 590 -13.46 43.17 11.25
N ARG A 591 -13.14 44.45 11.46
CA ARG A 591 -14.13 45.51 11.64
C ARG A 591 -15.09 45.55 10.45
N VAL A 592 -14.60 45.83 9.24
CA VAL A 592 -15.43 45.92 8.03
C VAL A 592 -16.26 44.65 7.79
N ARG A 593 -15.70 43.46 8.02
CA ARG A 593 -16.43 42.20 7.82
C ARG A 593 -17.50 41.93 8.86
N LEU A 594 -17.27 42.29 10.13
CA LEU A 594 -18.33 42.26 11.16
C LEU A 594 -19.45 43.23 10.82
N GLU A 595 -19.11 44.37 10.20
CA GLU A 595 -20.10 45.33 9.68
C GLU A 595 -20.91 44.75 8.52
N ASP A 596 -20.26 44.11 7.53
CA ASP A 596 -20.90 43.50 6.36
C ASP A 596 -21.79 42.30 6.72
N LEU A 597 -21.44 41.55 7.76
CA LEU A 597 -22.27 40.45 8.28
C LEU A 597 -23.45 40.92 9.13
N GLY A 598 -23.62 42.24 9.34
CA GLY A 598 -24.68 42.81 10.15
C GLY A 598 -24.52 42.54 11.66
N LEU A 599 -23.36 42.05 12.09
CA LEU A 599 -23.08 41.63 13.46
C LEU A 599 -22.56 42.81 14.32
N LYS A 600 -23.00 44.04 14.03
CA LYS A 600 -22.50 45.27 14.68
C LYS A 600 -22.74 45.31 16.19
N ASN A 601 -23.81 44.66 16.68
CA ASN A 601 -24.31 44.89 18.04
C ASN A 601 -24.52 43.65 18.93
N GLU A 602 -24.50 42.42 18.40
CA GLU A 602 -24.97 41.25 19.18
C GLU A 602 -23.98 40.10 19.36
N VAL A 603 -22.83 40.11 18.69
CA VAL A 603 -21.86 39.03 18.88
C VAL A 603 -20.68 39.53 19.70
N LYS A 604 -20.81 39.36 21.03
CA LYS A 604 -19.66 39.10 21.91
C LYS A 604 -19.03 37.76 21.49
N VAL A 605 -18.46 37.67 20.28
CA VAL A 605 -17.68 36.50 19.88
C VAL A 605 -16.47 36.50 20.79
N GLY A 606 -16.27 35.41 21.53
CA GLY A 606 -15.09 35.18 22.37
C GLY A 606 -13.74 35.20 21.63
N LEU A 607 -13.70 35.54 20.34
CA LEU A 607 -12.52 36.10 19.67
C LEU A 607 -12.27 37.54 20.17
N THR A 608 -11.95 37.62 21.46
CA THR A 608 -10.96 38.52 22.00
C THR A 608 -11.10 40.01 21.64
N ASP A 609 -12.09 40.68 22.24
CA ASP A 609 -11.97 42.11 22.57
C ASP A 609 -10.63 42.40 23.27
N ASP A 610 -10.07 41.42 23.98
CA ASP A 610 -8.82 41.54 24.71
C ASP A 610 -7.57 41.43 23.81
N LEU A 611 -7.52 40.53 22.82
CA LEU A 611 -6.44 40.44 21.83
C LEU A 611 -6.54 41.58 20.82
N GLY A 612 -7.75 41.96 20.39
CA GLY A 612 -7.99 43.15 19.59
C GLY A 612 -7.55 44.42 20.31
N ARG A 613 -7.90 44.58 21.60
CA ARG A 613 -7.40 45.69 22.44
C ARG A 613 -5.90 45.61 22.70
N LYS A 614 -5.33 44.44 22.95
CA LYS A 614 -3.88 44.24 23.15
C LYS A 614 -3.09 44.53 21.88
N LEU A 615 -3.56 44.08 20.73
CA LEU A 615 -2.96 44.39 19.42
C LEU A 615 -3.12 45.88 19.09
N ALA A 616 -4.29 46.48 19.35
CA ALA A 616 -4.51 47.91 19.13
C ALA A 616 -3.68 48.78 20.09
N ALA A 617 -3.54 48.39 21.35
CA ALA A 617 -2.67 49.04 22.33
C ALA A 617 -1.20 48.93 21.92
N LEU A 618 -0.79 47.78 21.39
CA LEU A 618 0.56 47.58 20.89
C LEU A 618 0.86 48.38 19.61
N VAL A 619 -0.12 48.52 18.71
CA VAL A 619 -0.04 49.39 17.54
C VAL A 619 0.11 50.85 17.97
N ARG A 620 -0.66 51.31 18.97
CA ARG A 620 -0.55 52.68 19.51
C ARG A 620 0.78 52.94 20.21
N ALA A 621 1.22 52.05 21.11
CA ALA A 621 2.50 52.16 21.80
C ALA A 621 3.69 52.23 20.82
N TYR A 622 3.60 51.55 19.67
CA TYR A 622 4.60 51.68 18.61
C TYR A 622 4.52 53.04 17.88
N GLU A 623 3.32 53.55 17.61
CA GLU A 623 3.10 54.85 16.95
C GLU A 623 3.53 56.05 17.81
N ASP A 624 3.33 55.95 19.13
CA ASP A 624 3.63 57.00 20.10
C ASP A 624 5.14 57.09 20.42
N GLY A 625 5.97 56.27 19.77
CA GLY A 625 7.43 56.27 19.96
C GLY A 625 7.89 55.62 21.27
N GLU A 626 6.98 55.04 22.06
CA GLU A 626 7.28 54.32 23.31
C GLU A 626 7.94 52.94 23.08
N GLY A 627 8.12 52.55 21.81
CA GLY A 627 8.60 51.22 21.41
C GLY A 627 10.03 50.81 21.83
N GLU A 628 10.77 51.62 22.59
CA GLU A 628 12.02 51.16 23.21
C GLU A 628 11.78 50.33 24.47
N GLU A 629 10.68 50.53 25.18
CA GLU A 629 10.29 49.77 26.38
C GLU A 629 8.79 49.44 26.36
N LEU A 630 8.45 48.15 26.30
CA LEU A 630 7.07 47.69 26.43
C LEU A 630 6.57 47.97 27.87
N PRO A 631 5.27 48.28 28.06
CA PRO A 631 4.68 48.33 29.40
C PRO A 631 4.84 46.96 30.07
N GLY A 632 5.39 46.94 31.30
CA GLY A 632 5.76 45.73 32.05
C GLY A 632 4.63 44.70 32.20
N GLU A 633 3.37 45.13 32.12
CA GLU A 633 2.20 44.27 32.23
C GLU A 633 2.11 43.18 31.13
N LEU A 634 2.72 43.38 29.95
CA LEU A 634 2.75 42.35 28.89
C LEU A 634 3.80 41.26 29.14
N VAL A 635 4.84 41.57 29.93
CA VAL A 635 5.93 40.66 30.30
C VAL A 635 5.52 39.75 31.46
N ASP A 636 4.72 40.27 32.40
CA ASP A 636 4.32 39.56 33.60
C ASP A 636 3.29 38.46 33.33
N VAL A 637 2.42 38.62 32.32
CA VAL A 637 1.50 37.56 31.86
C VAL A 637 2.25 36.37 31.24
N VAL A 638 3.46 36.59 30.71
CA VAL A 638 4.29 35.56 30.07
C VAL A 638 5.23 34.89 31.08
N LYS A 639 5.67 35.60 32.12
CA LYS A 639 6.48 35.03 33.20
C LYS A 639 5.66 34.24 34.22
N ALA A 640 4.40 34.57 34.43
CA ALA A 640 3.54 33.93 35.44
C ALA A 640 3.15 32.46 35.15
N GLN A 641 3.62 31.82 34.07
CA GLN A 641 3.28 30.43 33.73
C GLN A 641 4.48 29.51 33.39
N GLY A 642 5.70 29.84 33.83
CA GLY A 642 6.82 28.93 33.61
C GLY A 642 8.06 29.26 34.42
N GLU A 643 8.10 28.84 35.68
CA GLU A 643 9.35 28.70 36.42
C GLU A 643 9.89 27.28 36.22
N VAL A 644 10.98 27.15 35.44
CA VAL A 644 12.01 26.14 35.70
C VAL A 644 13.37 26.82 35.51
N SER A 645 14.07 26.94 36.62
CA SER A 645 15.47 27.35 36.77
C SER A 645 16.43 26.40 36.05
N THR A 646 17.50 26.93 35.47
CA THR A 646 18.86 26.43 35.73
C THR A 646 19.90 27.50 35.44
N GLU A 647 20.84 27.60 36.38
CA GLU A 647 22.02 28.45 36.40
C GLU A 647 23.21 27.85 35.63
N GLU A 648 24.20 28.73 35.41
CA GLU A 648 25.64 28.51 35.25
C GLU A 648 26.25 28.14 33.87
N GLY A 649 27.28 28.93 33.52
CA GLY A 649 28.33 28.53 32.57
C GLY A 649 28.88 29.67 31.70
N GLY A 650 29.70 30.56 32.26
CA GLY A 650 30.36 31.64 31.51
C GLY A 650 31.61 31.19 30.74
N VAL A 651 31.77 31.71 29.52
CA VAL A 651 33.06 31.85 28.83
C VAL A 651 33.04 33.16 28.03
N LYS A 652 34.00 34.05 28.30
CA LYS A 652 34.20 35.34 27.63
C LYS A 652 34.80 35.17 26.23
N VAL A 653 34.18 35.79 25.22
CA VAL A 653 34.82 36.12 23.93
C VAL A 653 34.38 37.54 23.54
N GLU A 654 35.09 38.53 24.07
CA GLU A 654 34.93 39.95 23.70
C GLU A 654 35.57 40.19 22.34
N GLU A 655 34.70 40.42 21.34
CA GLU A 655 34.88 41.17 20.07
C GLU A 655 34.04 40.59 18.91
N VAL A 656 32.82 40.10 19.19
CA VAL A 656 31.75 39.88 18.19
C VAL A 656 30.35 40.29 18.72
N GLU A 657 30.23 40.61 20.01
CA GLU A 657 28.96 40.79 20.72
C GLU A 657 28.10 41.97 20.25
N ALA A 658 28.64 43.07 19.71
CA ALA A 658 27.82 44.26 19.46
C ALA A 658 26.70 44.08 18.40
N VAL A 659 26.84 43.12 17.47
CA VAL A 659 25.85 42.85 16.41
C VAL A 659 24.94 41.67 16.75
N GLU A 660 25.46 40.63 17.40
CA GLU A 660 24.65 39.49 17.87
C GLU A 660 23.85 39.84 19.13
N ASP A 661 24.40 40.60 20.07
CA ASP A 661 23.72 41.01 21.32
C ASP A 661 22.60 42.04 21.05
N ARG A 662 22.73 42.93 20.05
CA ARG A 662 21.60 43.74 19.57
C ARG A 662 20.48 42.89 18.94
N ARG A 663 20.80 41.74 18.34
CA ARG A 663 19.83 40.81 17.75
C ARG A 663 19.23 39.85 18.78
N GLU A 664 19.99 39.42 19.78
CA GLU A 664 19.54 38.62 20.94
C GLU A 664 18.57 39.44 21.82
N ARG A 665 18.91 40.71 22.13
CA ARG A 665 18.02 41.64 22.86
C ARG A 665 16.73 41.93 22.10
N ARG A 666 16.78 42.03 20.76
CA ARG A 666 15.56 42.13 19.92
C ARG A 666 14.74 40.84 19.91
N ARG A 667 15.37 39.66 19.94
CA ARG A 667 14.69 38.35 20.07
C ARG A 667 14.04 38.17 21.45
N GLY A 668 14.69 38.58 22.53
CA GLY A 668 14.12 38.59 23.89
C GLY A 668 12.86 39.46 24.00
N LYS A 669 12.85 40.64 23.34
CA LYS A 669 11.69 41.55 23.27
C LYS A 669 10.50 40.99 22.45
N LEU A 670 10.74 39.99 21.57
CA LEU A 670 9.74 39.38 20.69
C LEU A 670 9.30 37.97 21.13
N GLY A 671 9.86 37.45 22.24
CA GLY A 671 9.65 36.07 22.70
C GLY A 671 8.18 35.71 22.98
N TRP A 672 7.35 36.69 23.33
CA TRP A 672 5.92 36.48 23.60
C TRP A 672 5.08 36.38 22.30
N ILE A 673 5.38 37.17 21.26
CA ILE A 673 4.75 37.04 19.92
C ILE A 673 5.10 35.67 19.34
N TRP A 674 6.36 35.26 19.51
CA TRP A 674 6.83 33.94 19.13
C TRP A 674 6.06 32.83 19.88
N GLY A 675 5.87 32.98 21.19
CA GLY A 675 5.07 32.07 22.01
C GLY A 675 3.58 31.99 21.62
N LEU A 676 2.99 33.08 21.10
CA LEU A 676 1.61 33.10 20.56
C LEU A 676 1.48 32.41 19.20
N VAL A 677 2.50 32.56 18.34
CA VAL A 677 2.55 31.94 17.01
C VAL A 677 2.89 30.44 17.10
N GLU A 678 3.79 30.05 18.00
CA GLU A 678 4.28 28.68 18.15
C GLU A 678 3.26 27.77 18.88
N ARG A 679 2.46 28.31 19.81
CA ARG A 679 1.41 27.56 20.52
C ARG A 679 0.14 27.31 19.72
N ARG A 680 0.02 27.79 18.45
CA ARG A 680 -1.22 27.74 17.64
C ARG A 680 -2.47 28.35 18.30
N GLU A 681 -2.35 29.00 19.46
CA GLU A 681 -3.47 29.60 20.20
C GLU A 681 -4.26 30.61 19.36
N VAL A 682 -3.60 31.40 18.49
CA VAL A 682 -4.29 32.32 17.56
C VAL A 682 -5.20 31.59 16.56
N VAL A 683 -4.84 30.37 16.16
CA VAL A 683 -5.61 29.53 15.21
C VAL A 683 -6.69 28.73 15.94
N GLU A 684 -6.43 28.22 17.16
CA GLU A 684 -7.45 27.54 17.97
C GLU A 684 -8.52 28.49 18.51
N ILE A 685 -8.16 29.72 18.87
CA ILE A 685 -9.12 30.77 19.25
C ILE A 685 -9.96 31.14 18.02
N ALA A 686 -9.35 31.28 16.82
CA ALA A 686 -10.07 31.54 15.57
C ALA A 686 -10.99 30.38 15.13
N ALA A 687 -10.53 29.12 15.22
CA ALA A 687 -11.31 27.94 14.84
C ALA A 687 -12.39 27.57 15.87
N GLY A 688 -12.15 27.82 17.17
CA GLY A 688 -13.11 27.61 18.25
C GLY A 688 -14.37 28.48 18.13
N GLY A 689 -14.29 29.61 17.44
CA GLY A 689 -15.44 30.46 17.10
C GLY A 689 -16.34 29.91 15.97
N PHE A 690 -15.86 28.96 15.16
CA PHE A 690 -16.61 28.39 14.03
C PHE A 690 -17.22 27.00 14.33
N GLY A 691 -16.96 26.41 15.50
CA GLY A 691 -17.30 25.01 15.82
C GLY A 691 -18.49 24.77 16.76
N LYS A 692 -19.17 25.80 17.30
CA LYS A 692 -20.36 25.63 18.16
C LYS A 692 -21.57 26.38 17.61
N VAL A 693 -22.15 25.82 16.55
CA VAL A 693 -23.61 25.88 16.36
C VAL A 693 -24.15 24.49 16.71
N VAL A 694 -24.20 24.22 18.01
CA VAL A 694 -25.06 23.16 18.57
C VAL A 694 -26.37 23.83 18.89
N ARG A 695 -27.44 23.40 18.20
CA ARG A 695 -28.84 23.74 18.51
C ARG A 695 -29.10 23.65 20.01
N TYR A 696 -29.80 24.62 20.58
CA TYR A 696 -30.96 24.36 21.44
C TYR A 696 -31.88 25.60 21.47
N ASN A 697 -33.14 25.33 21.08
CA ASN A 697 -34.36 26.15 20.99
C ASN A 697 -34.34 27.43 20.17
#